data_AF-A0A432GKW1-F1
#
_entry.id   AF-A0A432GKW1-F1
#
_cell.length_a   1.000
_cell.length_b   1.000
_cell.length_c   1.000
_cell.angle_alpha   90.00
_cell.angle_beta   90.00
_cell.angle_gamma   90.00
#
_symmetry.space_group_name_H-M   'P 1'
#
loop_
_entity.id
_entity.type
_entity.pdbx_description
1 polymer ?
#
loop_
_entity_poly.entity_id
_entity_poly.type
_entity_poly.pdbx_seq_one_letter_code
_entity_poly.pdbx_strand_id
1 'polypeptide(L)'
;MSAITFDPESSWQSSFTFNHVKCLIVCRGPIRLETMNIFKELGATYGMLLSEKDSIIFPQTLAPELRAIRNRRKQVHHVPDYMGTTKEERVERIEQVIDICHENGYTHLFAGYGFMAEDAEFVERIENAEISFIGPNSKVIQQAGSKDEAKQLARSLNVSVTPGEDRIDALTLLRKAGKAPDTYFPKIIKNHKLSLPGNWQSEELIDQAVTILQASYAKQIDLFTIEELQQETVRQVESIWLENPGKRIRLKHVGGGGGRGQRVVTSVEEIAEAVMSVLIESKAAGEGDNKNFLIELNIENTRHNEIQLLGNGKWCIELGGRDCSLQMHEQKLLEVSLTEEMLEAAAREYESAGKTPQAKVLRSDAKMLSSMCKEAEEFGKALNLDSVSTFECIVEGEKHFFMEVNTRIQVEHRVTEMAYQLQFSNPDNPEDTFVVNSLVAAMLLINCYGEKLSRPKRLPRFVSGVEARLNTTNPALKPHAGGVLRAWSAATENEIRDDQGIGISNPDTGLLQPYNLAGAYDSNVALSITHGISRRESFEKLTEILRCMEVRGHDLHLNVDFHYGLLHWLLGNDPMLKPNTRFVSSYLALAGKLKNFCDQINLDLAWKIQRDQVQKNYGSDGLQIYDQKITLILRPLKKLLNKTHLLMGWLSFQKSKNLHSKLSTFQNPVQTLADLYHFLRLEQHSGVPPSEQIWSNDQKLLETASAFYSELKTRFGKTDLSWQELREILSAEKPPAKFKLGKNLKLWEGISAAHKGHQMSMELLQLPLILAKKAGYYDFRGNNTLEVKIPKEFQDPESNAELIAKLAPPPSAKNNEILAWTGGTFYSRETPEAGEYVREGQHVEEGDVLGLLEVMKMFNQIRAEFPGTIRKICIDAGTGKIVARSQVLFQIDPDIPPVSETEEELFKRQQEQTISLMQSIIPAN
;
A
#
# COMPACT_ATOMS: atom_id res chain seq x y z
N MET A 1 15.48 19.90 -2.58
CA MET A 1 16.61 19.79 -3.53
C MET A 1 16.15 20.36 -4.86
N SER A 2 17.03 21.02 -5.63
CA SER A 2 16.65 21.60 -6.93
C SER A 2 16.29 20.49 -7.94
N ALA A 3 15.25 20.74 -8.74
CA ALA A 3 14.74 19.82 -9.76
C ALA A 3 15.71 19.70 -10.95
N ILE A 4 16.26 20.83 -11.40
CA ILE A 4 17.30 20.92 -12.44
C ILE A 4 18.29 22.01 -12.03
N THR A 5 19.59 21.73 -12.11
CA THR A 5 20.63 22.74 -11.86
C THR A 5 21.41 23.00 -13.14
N PHE A 6 21.21 24.18 -13.72
CA PHE A 6 21.95 24.67 -14.88
C PHE A 6 23.16 25.52 -14.45
N ASP A 7 24.26 25.40 -15.18
CA ASP A 7 25.39 26.31 -15.13
C ASP A 7 25.06 27.59 -15.94
N PRO A 8 24.96 28.76 -15.29
CA PRO A 8 24.63 30.01 -15.96
C PRO A 8 25.72 30.47 -16.96
N GLU A 9 26.95 29.96 -16.86
CA GLU A 9 28.02 30.28 -17.80
C GLU A 9 27.97 29.42 -19.07
N SER A 10 27.20 28.32 -19.07
CA SER A 10 27.01 27.48 -20.25
C SER A 10 25.93 28.06 -21.16
N SER A 11 26.31 28.39 -22.40
CA SER A 11 25.38 28.87 -23.43
C SER A 11 24.36 27.81 -23.86
N TRP A 12 24.74 26.53 -23.83
CA TRP A 12 23.83 25.43 -24.17
C TRP A 12 22.80 25.22 -23.07
N GLN A 13 23.24 25.17 -21.81
CA GLN A 13 22.32 25.00 -20.67
C GLN A 13 21.39 26.20 -20.55
N SER A 14 21.91 27.42 -20.74
CA SER A 14 21.12 28.65 -20.74
C SER A 14 20.09 28.74 -21.87
N SER A 15 20.18 27.87 -22.89
CA SER A 15 19.18 27.81 -23.98
C SER A 15 17.87 27.14 -23.56
N PHE A 16 17.87 26.37 -22.46
CA PHE A 16 16.68 25.72 -21.92
C PHE A 16 15.97 26.66 -20.95
N THR A 17 14.88 27.29 -21.41
CA THR A 17 14.13 28.26 -20.60
C THR A 17 12.63 27.98 -20.66
N PHE A 18 11.94 28.00 -19.52
CA PHE A 18 10.52 27.62 -19.48
C PHE A 18 9.57 28.82 -19.36
N ASN A 19 10.06 30.05 -19.55
CA ASN A 19 9.24 31.28 -19.45
C ASN A 19 8.10 31.34 -20.49
N HIS A 20 8.25 30.61 -21.60
CA HIS A 20 7.22 30.48 -22.64
C HIS A 20 6.13 29.47 -22.27
N VAL A 21 6.35 28.65 -21.23
CA VAL A 21 5.41 27.65 -20.77
C VAL A 21 4.37 28.30 -19.84
N LYS A 22 3.13 28.20 -20.26
CA LYS A 22 1.95 28.46 -19.44
C LYS A 22 1.09 27.21 -19.40
N CYS A 23 1.11 26.49 -18.28
CA CYS A 23 0.50 25.16 -18.16
C CYS A 23 -0.81 25.15 -17.34
N LEU A 24 -1.83 24.47 -17.82
CA LEU A 24 -3.00 24.11 -17.01
C LEU A 24 -2.78 22.74 -16.35
N ILE A 25 -2.81 22.70 -15.02
CA ILE A 25 -2.67 21.47 -14.25
C ILE A 25 -4.06 20.87 -13.99
N VAL A 26 -4.33 19.70 -14.55
CA VAL A 26 -5.62 19.00 -14.53
C VAL A 26 -5.52 17.73 -13.67
N CYS A 27 -5.11 17.89 -12.42
CA CYS A 27 -5.04 16.82 -11.44
C CYS A 27 -5.33 17.34 -10.04
N ARG A 28 -5.25 16.46 -9.04
CA ARG A 28 -5.28 16.82 -7.63
C ARG A 28 -4.26 16.01 -6.86
N GLY A 29 -4.10 16.34 -5.60
CA GLY A 29 -3.31 15.56 -4.69
C GLY A 29 -1.84 15.98 -4.63
N PRO A 30 -0.93 15.11 -4.14
CA PRO A 30 0.44 15.50 -3.86
C PRO A 30 1.18 15.95 -5.14
N ILE A 31 0.91 15.25 -6.26
CA ILE A 31 1.46 15.55 -7.58
C ILE A 31 1.12 16.96 -8.09
N ARG A 32 -0.05 17.51 -7.73
CA ARG A 32 -0.43 18.88 -8.15
C ARG A 32 0.48 19.89 -7.49
N LEU A 33 0.66 19.81 -6.16
CA LEU A 33 1.50 20.74 -5.42
C LEU A 33 2.98 20.58 -5.80
N GLU A 34 3.44 19.35 -5.98
CA GLU A 34 4.78 19.08 -6.52
C GLU A 34 5.00 19.79 -7.85
N THR A 35 4.10 19.60 -8.82
CA THR A 35 4.20 20.19 -10.16
C THR A 35 4.21 21.71 -10.09
N MET A 36 3.35 22.31 -9.26
CA MET A 36 3.33 23.75 -9.02
C MET A 36 4.70 24.27 -8.52
N ASN A 37 5.33 23.55 -7.60
CA ASN A 37 6.64 23.93 -7.06
C ASN A 37 7.74 23.82 -8.13
N ILE A 38 7.76 22.72 -8.89
CA ILE A 38 8.76 22.47 -9.93
C ILE A 38 8.62 23.49 -11.08
N PHE A 39 7.40 23.74 -11.55
CA PHE A 39 7.18 24.71 -12.64
C PHE A 39 7.59 26.12 -12.21
N LYS A 40 7.29 26.50 -10.96
CA LYS A 40 7.76 27.76 -10.40
C LYS A 40 9.28 27.85 -10.31
N GLU A 41 9.95 26.76 -9.90
CA GLU A 41 11.42 26.68 -9.86
C GLU A 41 12.03 26.88 -11.26
N LEU A 42 11.43 26.28 -12.29
CA LEU A 42 11.90 26.33 -13.67
C LEU A 42 11.50 27.63 -14.42
N GLY A 43 10.72 28.52 -13.79
CA GLY A 43 10.26 29.77 -14.40
C GLY A 43 9.01 29.64 -15.27
N ALA A 44 8.40 28.47 -15.35
CA ALA A 44 7.11 28.27 -16.01
C ALA A 44 5.96 28.89 -15.20
N THR A 45 4.93 29.32 -15.91
CA THR A 45 3.68 29.78 -15.28
C THR A 45 2.61 28.69 -15.34
N TYR A 46 1.70 28.69 -14.37
CA TYR A 46 0.66 27.67 -14.32
C TYR A 46 -0.66 28.21 -13.77
N GLY A 47 -1.73 27.50 -14.09
CA GLY A 47 -2.96 27.48 -13.31
C GLY A 47 -3.42 26.05 -13.08
N MET A 48 -4.56 25.92 -12.44
CA MET A 48 -5.10 24.63 -12.00
C MET A 48 -6.59 24.56 -12.27
N LEU A 49 -7.03 23.34 -12.58
CA LEU A 49 -8.43 22.96 -12.52
C LEU A 49 -8.81 22.63 -11.07
N LEU A 50 -9.97 23.09 -10.63
CA LEU A 50 -10.51 22.83 -9.30
C LEU A 50 -11.94 22.30 -9.40
N SER A 51 -12.11 21.04 -9.01
CA SER A 51 -13.42 20.44 -8.87
C SER A 51 -14.26 21.13 -7.78
N GLU A 52 -15.57 21.29 -8.01
CA GLU A 52 -16.51 21.75 -6.98
C GLU A 52 -16.54 20.81 -5.78
N LYS A 53 -16.24 19.51 -5.99
CA LYS A 53 -16.08 18.52 -4.92
C LYS A 53 -14.86 18.79 -4.02
N ASP A 54 -13.82 19.45 -4.52
CA ASP A 54 -12.62 19.89 -3.77
C ASP A 54 -12.74 21.38 -3.32
N SER A 55 -13.91 22.00 -3.46
CA SER A 55 -14.07 23.45 -3.23
C SER A 55 -15.26 23.82 -2.34
N ILE A 56 -16.47 23.44 -2.75
CA ILE A 56 -17.71 23.96 -2.16
C ILE A 56 -18.67 22.88 -1.67
N ILE A 57 -18.60 21.67 -2.23
CA ILE A 57 -19.59 20.62 -1.94
C ILE A 57 -19.37 20.01 -0.55
N PHE A 58 -18.13 19.73 -0.16
CA PHE A 58 -17.83 19.10 1.12
C PHE A 58 -17.26 20.11 2.13
N PRO A 59 -17.82 20.21 3.35
CA PRO A 59 -17.36 21.17 4.35
C PRO A 59 -15.93 20.86 4.82
N GLN A 60 -15.11 21.90 4.95
CA GLN A 60 -13.71 21.81 5.39
C GLN A 60 -12.80 20.93 4.51
N THR A 61 -13.15 20.75 3.24
CA THR A 61 -12.34 19.96 2.27
C THR A 61 -11.68 20.82 1.17
N LEU A 62 -11.69 22.15 1.34
CA LEU A 62 -11.13 23.06 0.36
C LEU A 62 -9.66 22.70 0.06
N ALA A 63 -9.36 22.48 -1.21
CA ALA A 63 -8.03 22.18 -1.75
C ALA A 63 -6.91 22.97 -1.01
N PRO A 64 -6.11 22.31 -0.16
CA PRO A 64 -5.15 22.99 0.71
C PRO A 64 -4.09 23.80 -0.04
N GLU A 65 -3.66 23.35 -1.22
CA GLU A 65 -2.66 24.02 -2.07
C GLU A 65 -3.12 25.39 -2.58
N LEU A 66 -4.42 25.72 -2.52
CA LEU A 66 -4.89 27.08 -2.80
C LEU A 66 -4.22 28.13 -1.90
N ARG A 67 -3.73 27.72 -0.72
CA ARG A 67 -2.95 28.57 0.20
C ARG A 67 -1.61 29.00 -0.40
N ALA A 68 -1.04 28.21 -1.31
CA ALA A 68 0.21 28.53 -2.01
C ALA A 68 0.00 29.45 -3.24
N ILE A 69 -1.25 29.65 -3.68
CA ILE A 69 -1.58 30.44 -4.87
C ILE A 69 -1.93 31.88 -4.50
N ARG A 70 -1.13 32.82 -5.01
CA ARG A 70 -1.34 34.27 -4.78
C ARG A 70 -2.49 34.85 -5.60
N ASN A 71 -2.61 34.50 -6.88
CA ASN A 71 -3.60 35.08 -7.79
C ASN A 71 -4.70 34.08 -8.19
N ARG A 72 -5.51 33.68 -7.21
CA ARG A 72 -6.55 32.65 -7.40
C ARG A 72 -7.53 32.98 -8.52
N ARG A 73 -7.92 34.26 -8.66
CA ARG A 73 -8.87 34.71 -9.70
C ARG A 73 -8.42 34.45 -11.14
N LYS A 74 -7.10 34.40 -11.39
CA LYS A 74 -6.54 34.14 -12.72
C LYS A 74 -6.03 32.71 -12.90
N GLN A 75 -5.73 32.02 -11.81
CA GLN A 75 -5.03 30.73 -11.84
C GLN A 75 -5.92 29.54 -11.50
N VAL A 76 -7.11 29.74 -10.94
CA VAL A 76 -7.97 28.66 -10.47
C VAL A 76 -9.25 28.65 -11.29
N HIS A 77 -9.49 27.52 -11.95
CA HIS A 77 -10.61 27.33 -12.88
C HIS A 77 -11.55 26.27 -12.35
N HIS A 78 -12.78 26.66 -12.04
CA HIS A 78 -13.76 25.78 -11.40
C HIS A 78 -14.51 24.94 -12.41
N VAL A 79 -14.70 23.67 -12.09
CA VAL A 79 -15.46 22.72 -12.90
C VAL A 79 -16.26 21.78 -11.97
N PRO A 80 -17.41 21.22 -12.38
CA PRO A 80 -18.18 20.32 -11.50
C PRO A 80 -17.40 19.13 -10.90
N ASP A 81 -16.53 18.48 -11.68
CA ASP A 81 -15.66 17.37 -11.32
C ASP A 81 -14.49 17.24 -12.33
N TYR A 82 -13.62 16.23 -12.23
CA TYR A 82 -12.45 16.12 -13.12
C TYR A 82 -12.67 15.28 -14.38
N MET A 83 -13.79 14.55 -14.52
CA MET A 83 -13.95 13.48 -15.54
C MET A 83 -15.28 13.48 -16.31
N GLY A 84 -16.39 13.93 -15.70
CA GLY A 84 -17.73 13.50 -16.08
C GLY A 84 -18.04 12.07 -15.61
N THR A 85 -19.31 11.79 -15.31
CA THR A 85 -19.77 10.46 -14.87
C THR A 85 -20.25 9.59 -16.03
N THR A 86 -20.78 10.20 -17.09
CA THR A 86 -21.19 9.54 -18.33
C THR A 86 -20.19 9.81 -19.45
N LYS A 87 -20.35 9.13 -20.60
CA LYS A 87 -19.53 9.39 -21.79
C LYS A 87 -19.77 10.80 -22.32
N GLU A 88 -21.03 11.24 -22.33
CA GLU A 88 -21.45 12.56 -22.79
C GLU A 88 -20.87 13.65 -21.88
N GLU A 89 -20.99 13.49 -20.56
CA GLU A 89 -20.41 14.43 -19.57
C GLU A 89 -18.89 14.46 -19.65
N ARG A 90 -18.24 13.34 -20.00
CA ARG A 90 -16.79 13.31 -20.22
C ARG A 90 -16.41 14.15 -21.42
N VAL A 91 -17.07 13.96 -22.56
CA VAL A 91 -16.79 14.77 -23.75
C VAL A 91 -17.01 16.25 -23.45
N GLU A 92 -18.11 16.61 -22.78
CA GLU A 92 -18.36 17.98 -22.31
C GLU A 92 -17.24 18.48 -21.40
N ARG A 93 -16.73 17.64 -20.50
CA ARG A 93 -15.61 17.99 -19.62
C ARG A 93 -14.34 18.30 -20.40
N ILE A 94 -14.04 17.51 -21.42
CA ILE A 94 -12.85 17.68 -22.25
C ILE A 94 -12.95 19.01 -22.99
N GLU A 95 -14.09 19.31 -23.62
CA GLU A 95 -14.33 20.59 -24.29
C GLU A 95 -14.21 21.77 -23.31
N GLN A 96 -14.78 21.66 -22.11
CA GLN A 96 -14.64 22.70 -21.07
C GLN A 96 -13.17 22.96 -20.69
N VAL A 97 -12.35 21.91 -20.59
CA VAL A 97 -10.91 22.05 -20.31
C VAL A 97 -10.19 22.74 -21.46
N ILE A 98 -10.53 22.43 -22.70
CA ILE A 98 -9.97 23.08 -23.91
C ILE A 98 -10.36 24.55 -23.96
N ASP A 99 -11.63 24.89 -23.71
CA ASP A 99 -12.12 26.26 -23.64
C ASP A 99 -11.35 27.07 -22.59
N ILE A 100 -11.18 26.51 -21.38
CA ILE A 100 -10.37 27.14 -20.32
C ILE A 100 -8.93 27.37 -20.79
N CYS A 101 -8.35 26.41 -21.50
CA CYS A 101 -7.01 26.55 -22.08
C CYS A 101 -6.93 27.74 -23.03
N HIS A 102 -7.83 27.83 -24.01
CA HIS A 102 -7.83 28.89 -25.02
C HIS A 102 -8.16 30.27 -24.44
N GLU A 103 -9.21 30.38 -23.62
CA GLU A 103 -9.63 31.66 -23.01
C GLU A 103 -8.53 32.29 -22.14
N ASN A 104 -7.71 31.44 -21.52
CA ASN A 104 -6.63 31.89 -20.64
C ASN A 104 -5.25 31.83 -21.30
N GLY A 105 -5.14 31.39 -22.55
CA GLY A 105 -3.88 31.24 -23.27
C GLY A 105 -2.91 30.25 -22.60
N TYR A 106 -3.43 29.14 -22.05
CA TYR A 106 -2.57 28.02 -21.64
C TYR A 106 -2.04 27.31 -22.88
N THR A 107 -0.72 27.19 -22.91
CA THR A 107 0.06 26.56 -24.00
C THR A 107 0.32 25.08 -23.77
N HIS A 108 0.24 24.63 -22.52
CA HIS A 108 0.57 23.27 -22.11
C HIS A 108 -0.50 22.75 -21.14
N LEU A 109 -0.62 21.43 -21.03
CA LEU A 109 -1.49 20.75 -20.08
C LEU A 109 -0.75 19.62 -19.38
N PHE A 110 -0.93 19.48 -18.07
CA PHE A 110 -0.36 18.39 -17.27
C PHE A 110 -1.47 17.70 -16.46
N ALA A 111 -1.64 16.39 -16.66
CA ALA A 111 -2.70 15.60 -16.01
C ALA A 111 -2.21 14.74 -14.82
N GLY A 112 -0.90 14.70 -14.54
CA GLY A 112 -0.36 13.91 -13.42
C GLY A 112 -0.69 12.42 -13.53
N TYR A 113 -1.38 11.89 -12.52
CA TYR A 113 -1.85 10.50 -12.49
C TYR A 113 -3.33 10.38 -12.12
N GLY A 114 -3.92 9.25 -12.53
CA GLY A 114 -5.37 9.03 -12.42
C GLY A 114 -6.17 9.95 -13.34
N PHE A 115 -7.48 10.00 -13.14
CA PHE A 115 -8.40 10.78 -13.98
C PHE A 115 -8.23 10.47 -15.47
N MET A 116 -7.96 11.47 -16.31
CA MET A 116 -7.81 11.35 -17.77
C MET A 116 -6.34 11.23 -18.21
N ALA A 117 -5.39 11.04 -17.28
CA ALA A 117 -3.96 11.03 -17.61
C ALA A 117 -3.54 9.90 -18.57
N GLU A 118 -4.32 8.82 -18.65
CA GLU A 118 -4.11 7.69 -19.58
C GLU A 118 -5.30 7.55 -20.56
N ASP A 119 -6.11 8.60 -20.74
CA ASP A 119 -7.22 8.60 -21.69
C ASP A 119 -6.73 9.11 -23.06
N ALA A 120 -6.58 8.20 -24.02
CA ALA A 120 -6.08 8.52 -25.36
C ALA A 120 -6.97 9.53 -26.10
N GLU A 121 -8.31 9.45 -25.94
CA GLU A 121 -9.23 10.39 -26.60
C GLU A 121 -9.08 11.80 -26.01
N PHE A 122 -8.90 11.90 -24.68
CA PHE A 122 -8.62 13.17 -24.05
C PHE A 122 -7.34 13.80 -24.60
N VAL A 123 -6.23 13.05 -24.61
CA VAL A 123 -4.93 13.57 -25.06
C VAL A 123 -4.97 13.95 -26.54
N GLU A 124 -5.60 13.14 -27.39
CA GLU A 124 -5.78 13.44 -28.81
C GLU A 124 -6.55 14.76 -29.03
N ARG A 125 -7.61 15.01 -28.25
CA ARG A 125 -8.37 16.27 -28.33
C ARG A 125 -7.56 17.48 -27.87
N ILE A 126 -6.74 17.32 -26.83
CA ILE A 126 -5.82 18.37 -26.36
C ILE A 126 -4.77 18.70 -27.45
N GLU A 127 -4.17 17.67 -28.05
CA GLU A 127 -3.20 17.83 -29.15
C GLU A 127 -3.83 18.51 -30.38
N ASN A 128 -5.04 18.09 -30.77
CA ASN A 128 -5.80 18.69 -31.88
C ASN A 128 -6.22 20.14 -31.62
N ALA A 129 -6.32 20.54 -30.34
CA ALA A 129 -6.58 21.91 -29.92
C ALA A 129 -5.32 22.78 -29.81
N GLU A 130 -4.19 22.31 -30.35
CA GLU A 130 -2.88 22.99 -30.36
C GLU A 130 -2.32 23.28 -28.96
N ILE A 131 -2.66 22.45 -27.97
CA ILE A 131 -2.15 22.52 -26.60
C ILE A 131 -1.14 21.38 -26.39
N SER A 132 0.06 21.69 -25.91
CA SER A 132 1.08 20.67 -25.67
C SER A 132 0.78 19.84 -24.42
N PHE A 133 0.58 18.53 -24.57
CA PHE A 133 0.37 17.63 -23.44
C PHE A 133 1.71 17.19 -22.82
N ILE A 134 1.92 17.47 -21.54
CA ILE A 134 3.12 17.07 -20.79
C ILE A 134 2.91 15.64 -20.27
N GLY A 135 3.15 14.67 -21.14
CA GLY A 135 2.99 13.23 -20.92
C GLY A 135 3.25 12.48 -22.23
N PRO A 136 3.07 11.16 -22.29
CA PRO A 136 3.10 10.44 -23.57
C PRO A 136 2.00 10.93 -24.51
N ASN A 137 2.27 10.94 -25.82
CA ASN A 137 1.27 11.34 -26.81
C ASN A 137 0.10 10.34 -26.92
N SER A 138 -1.00 10.78 -27.53
CA SER A 138 -2.23 9.99 -27.69
C SER A 138 -2.01 8.61 -28.33
N LYS A 139 -1.14 8.53 -29.35
CA LYS A 139 -0.80 7.28 -30.03
C LYS A 139 -0.07 6.30 -29.11
N VAL A 140 0.89 6.77 -28.32
CA VAL A 140 1.62 5.94 -27.35
C VAL A 140 0.66 5.41 -26.27
N ILE A 141 -0.24 6.27 -25.76
CA ILE A 141 -1.26 5.90 -24.79
C ILE A 141 -2.19 4.82 -25.37
N GLN A 142 -2.66 4.98 -26.61
CA GLN A 142 -3.53 4.01 -27.26
C GLN A 142 -2.85 2.64 -27.43
N GLN A 143 -1.62 2.62 -27.96
CA GLN A 143 -0.86 1.39 -28.21
C GLN A 143 -0.53 0.63 -26.91
N ALA A 144 -0.20 1.34 -25.84
CA ALA A 144 0.13 0.74 -24.55
C ALA A 144 -1.12 0.36 -23.72
N GLY A 145 -2.21 1.13 -23.84
CA GLY A 145 -3.45 0.93 -23.08
C GLY A 145 -4.31 -0.22 -23.60
N SER A 146 -4.21 -0.55 -24.89
CA SER A 146 -4.81 -1.76 -25.44
C SER A 146 -4.03 -2.99 -24.95
N LYS A 147 -4.62 -3.75 -24.00
CA LYS A 147 -3.99 -4.95 -23.42
C LYS A 147 -3.55 -5.95 -24.49
N ASP A 148 -4.32 -6.06 -25.56
CA ASP A 148 -4.03 -6.98 -26.66
C ASP A 148 -2.84 -6.46 -27.49
N GLU A 149 -2.82 -5.18 -27.87
CA GLU A 149 -1.70 -4.59 -28.64
C GLU A 149 -0.40 -4.56 -27.82
N ALA A 150 -0.47 -4.20 -26.54
CA ALA A 150 0.70 -4.18 -25.65
C ALA A 150 1.29 -5.59 -25.46
N LYS A 151 0.45 -6.62 -25.30
CA LYS A 151 0.90 -8.02 -25.22
C LYS A 151 1.44 -8.54 -26.54
N GLN A 152 0.83 -8.20 -27.67
CA GLN A 152 1.35 -8.55 -28.99
C GLN A 152 2.71 -7.90 -29.24
N LEU A 153 2.87 -6.62 -28.89
CA LEU A 153 4.15 -5.94 -28.95
C LEU A 153 5.19 -6.63 -28.05
N ALA A 154 4.81 -6.96 -26.81
CA ALA A 154 5.69 -7.67 -25.88
C ALA A 154 6.17 -9.01 -26.48
N ARG A 155 5.25 -9.82 -27.02
CA ARG A 155 5.58 -11.08 -27.70
C ARG A 155 6.49 -10.88 -28.90
N SER A 156 6.24 -9.86 -29.73
CA SER A 156 7.07 -9.56 -30.92
C SER A 156 8.51 -9.18 -30.55
N LEU A 157 8.72 -8.64 -29.34
CA LEU A 157 10.02 -8.26 -28.80
C LEU A 157 10.66 -9.37 -27.95
N ASN A 158 10.04 -10.54 -27.84
CA ASN A 158 10.43 -11.62 -26.91
C ASN A 158 10.51 -11.15 -25.44
N VAL A 159 9.71 -10.15 -25.06
CA VAL A 159 9.51 -9.79 -23.66
C VAL A 159 8.78 -10.94 -22.97
N SER A 160 9.21 -11.29 -21.75
CA SER A 160 8.57 -12.37 -21.00
C SER A 160 7.14 -11.97 -20.64
N VAL A 161 6.13 -12.69 -21.14
CA VAL A 161 4.71 -12.53 -20.78
C VAL A 161 4.23 -13.78 -20.05
N THR A 162 3.15 -13.66 -19.25
CA THR A 162 2.57 -14.83 -18.59
C THR A 162 2.22 -15.89 -19.64
N PRO A 163 2.71 -17.14 -19.50
CA PRO A 163 2.40 -18.20 -20.44
C PRO A 163 0.89 -18.38 -20.55
N GLY A 164 0.37 -18.37 -21.77
CA GLY A 164 -1.06 -18.35 -21.99
C GLY A 164 -1.45 -18.04 -23.43
N GLU A 165 -2.75 -18.02 -23.66
CA GLU A 165 -3.40 -17.74 -24.94
C GLU A 165 -4.56 -16.75 -24.71
N ASP A 166 -4.68 -15.75 -25.58
CA ASP A 166 -5.67 -14.66 -25.51
C ASP A 166 -6.56 -14.58 -26.75
N ARG A 167 -6.45 -15.55 -27.66
CA ARG A 167 -7.23 -15.65 -28.91
C ARG A 167 -7.98 -16.98 -28.99
N ILE A 168 -8.56 -17.42 -27.88
CA ILE A 168 -9.21 -18.74 -27.79
C ILE A 168 -10.38 -18.88 -28.76
N ASP A 169 -11.11 -17.80 -29.01
CA ASP A 169 -12.19 -17.72 -29.99
C ASP A 169 -11.69 -17.89 -31.44
N ALA A 170 -10.59 -17.22 -31.79
CA ALA A 170 -9.96 -17.30 -33.10
C ALA A 170 -9.37 -18.70 -33.36
N LEU A 171 -8.74 -19.31 -32.35
CA LEU A 171 -8.28 -20.70 -32.41
C LEU A 171 -9.46 -21.66 -32.58
N THR A 172 -10.57 -21.42 -31.89
CA THR A 172 -11.80 -22.22 -32.04
C THR A 172 -12.34 -22.15 -33.47
N LEU A 173 -12.42 -20.94 -34.04
CA LEU A 173 -12.88 -20.75 -35.42
C LEU A 173 -11.91 -21.40 -36.43
N LEU A 174 -10.60 -21.23 -36.26
CA LEU A 174 -9.59 -21.89 -37.08
C LEU A 174 -9.72 -23.41 -37.00
N ARG A 175 -9.95 -23.95 -35.81
CA ARG A 175 -10.07 -25.37 -35.62
C ARG A 175 -11.28 -25.92 -36.36
N LYS A 176 -12.41 -25.21 -36.31
CA LYS A 176 -13.64 -25.49 -37.05
C LYS A 176 -13.44 -25.40 -38.57
N ALA A 177 -12.62 -24.46 -39.04
CA ALA A 177 -12.23 -24.35 -40.45
C ALA A 177 -11.41 -25.54 -40.95
N GLY A 178 -10.77 -26.29 -40.04
CA GLY A 178 -10.07 -27.53 -40.35
C GLY A 178 -8.80 -27.31 -41.18
N LYS A 179 -8.62 -28.08 -42.25
CA LYS A 179 -7.42 -28.02 -43.12
C LYS A 179 -7.53 -27.04 -44.29
N ALA A 180 -8.67 -26.38 -44.47
CA ALA A 180 -8.88 -25.46 -45.60
C ALA A 180 -9.48 -24.09 -45.19
N PRO A 181 -8.82 -23.32 -44.28
CA PRO A 181 -9.27 -21.99 -43.87
C PRO A 181 -9.53 -21.04 -45.06
N ASP A 182 -8.67 -21.08 -46.07
CA ASP A 182 -8.77 -20.23 -47.28
C ASP A 182 -10.06 -20.43 -48.08
N THR A 183 -10.73 -21.59 -47.91
CA THR A 183 -12.04 -21.86 -48.51
C THR A 183 -13.19 -21.67 -47.53
N TYR A 184 -12.95 -21.95 -46.26
CA TYR A 184 -13.94 -21.85 -45.20
C TYR A 184 -14.27 -20.39 -44.87
N PHE A 185 -13.26 -19.54 -44.69
CA PHE A 185 -13.42 -18.12 -44.36
C PHE A 185 -14.24 -17.36 -45.41
N PRO A 186 -13.93 -17.39 -46.72
CA PRO A 186 -14.78 -16.74 -47.73
C PRO A 186 -16.23 -17.27 -47.75
N LYS A 187 -16.43 -18.56 -47.45
CA LYS A 187 -17.76 -19.18 -47.41
C LYS A 187 -18.59 -18.63 -46.24
N ILE A 188 -18.04 -18.55 -45.03
CA ILE A 188 -18.75 -18.01 -43.86
C ILE A 188 -18.98 -16.50 -44.01
N ILE A 189 -18.00 -15.75 -44.53
CA ILE A 189 -18.13 -14.32 -44.82
C ILE A 189 -19.30 -14.08 -45.77
N LYS A 190 -19.40 -14.87 -46.86
CA LYS A 190 -20.49 -14.78 -47.82
C LYS A 190 -21.84 -15.19 -47.23
N ASN A 191 -21.89 -16.29 -46.47
CA ASN A 191 -23.12 -16.82 -45.88
C ASN A 191 -23.74 -15.83 -44.88
N HIS A 192 -22.91 -15.20 -44.04
CA HIS A 192 -23.35 -14.25 -43.00
C HIS A 192 -23.23 -12.77 -43.45
N LYS A 193 -22.82 -12.54 -44.70
CA LYS A 193 -22.62 -11.23 -45.32
C LYS A 193 -21.71 -10.31 -44.51
N LEU A 194 -20.66 -10.85 -43.88
CA LEU A 194 -19.78 -10.10 -42.98
C LEU A 194 -19.03 -8.98 -43.72
N SER A 195 -18.87 -7.83 -43.08
CA SER A 195 -18.13 -6.68 -43.63
C SER A 195 -16.73 -6.66 -43.03
N LEU A 196 -15.70 -6.81 -43.88
CA LEU A 196 -14.30 -6.86 -43.45
C LEU A 196 -13.48 -5.73 -44.09
N PRO A 197 -12.36 -5.31 -43.47
CA PRO A 197 -11.39 -4.40 -44.06
C PRO A 197 -10.82 -4.95 -45.39
N GLY A 198 -10.46 -4.07 -46.33
CA GLY A 198 -10.00 -4.49 -47.66
C GLY A 198 -8.70 -5.33 -47.69
N ASN A 199 -7.93 -5.30 -46.60
CA ASN A 199 -6.64 -5.98 -46.45
C ASN A 199 -6.71 -7.25 -45.58
N TRP A 200 -7.89 -7.72 -45.15
CA TRP A 200 -8.02 -8.80 -44.18
C TRP A 200 -7.29 -10.11 -44.58
N GLN A 201 -7.11 -10.40 -45.87
CA GLN A 201 -6.43 -11.62 -46.35
C GLN A 201 -4.90 -11.58 -46.26
N SER A 202 -4.32 -10.42 -45.94
CA SER A 202 -2.86 -10.24 -45.87
C SER A 202 -2.24 -10.62 -44.51
N GLU A 203 -3.08 -10.94 -43.53
CA GLU A 203 -2.69 -11.27 -42.17
C GLU A 203 -2.47 -12.78 -41.98
N GLU A 204 -1.88 -13.20 -40.86
CA GLU A 204 -1.79 -14.61 -40.51
C GLU A 204 -3.19 -15.22 -40.32
N LEU A 205 -3.34 -16.53 -40.52
CA LEU A 205 -4.65 -17.20 -40.46
C LEU A 205 -5.42 -16.95 -39.15
N ILE A 206 -4.70 -16.78 -38.03
CA ILE A 206 -5.30 -16.49 -36.73
C ILE A 206 -5.83 -15.07 -36.64
N ASP A 207 -5.11 -14.09 -37.19
CA ASP A 207 -5.53 -12.69 -37.25
C ASP A 207 -6.72 -12.53 -38.22
N GLN A 208 -6.72 -13.27 -39.33
CA GLN A 208 -7.89 -13.38 -40.20
C GLN A 208 -9.13 -13.87 -39.43
N ALA A 209 -8.95 -14.88 -38.57
CA ALA A 209 -10.04 -15.39 -37.74
C ALA A 209 -10.53 -14.35 -36.72
N VAL A 210 -9.63 -13.60 -36.07
CA VAL A 210 -9.96 -12.47 -35.19
C VAL A 210 -10.80 -11.42 -35.94
N THR A 211 -10.33 -10.98 -37.10
CA THR A 211 -11.00 -9.97 -37.93
C THR A 211 -12.40 -10.44 -38.39
N ILE A 212 -12.54 -11.73 -38.72
CA ILE A 212 -13.83 -12.35 -39.06
C ILE A 212 -14.77 -12.39 -37.84
N LEU A 213 -14.26 -12.75 -36.66
CA LEU A 213 -15.06 -12.82 -35.43
C LEU A 213 -15.56 -11.44 -35.00
N GLN A 214 -14.71 -10.41 -35.06
CA GLN A 214 -15.13 -9.03 -34.81
C GLN A 214 -16.29 -8.60 -35.71
N ALA A 215 -16.22 -8.90 -37.01
CA ALA A 215 -17.31 -8.60 -37.94
C ALA A 215 -18.58 -9.44 -37.68
N SER A 216 -18.42 -10.65 -37.13
CA SER A 216 -19.53 -11.50 -36.71
C SER A 216 -20.23 -10.97 -35.46
N TYR A 217 -19.46 -10.54 -34.45
CA TYR A 217 -19.98 -9.95 -33.21
C TYR A 217 -20.73 -8.63 -33.47
N ALA A 218 -20.22 -7.80 -34.40
CA ALA A 218 -20.92 -6.60 -34.86
C ALA A 218 -22.29 -6.89 -35.49
N LYS A 219 -22.50 -8.12 -35.96
CA LYS A 219 -23.78 -8.60 -36.52
C LYS A 219 -24.57 -9.50 -35.58
N GLN A 220 -24.08 -9.73 -34.37
CA GLN A 220 -24.68 -10.63 -33.39
C GLN A 220 -24.85 -12.07 -33.94
N ILE A 221 -23.78 -12.60 -34.53
CA ILE A 221 -23.75 -13.95 -35.11
C ILE A 221 -22.66 -14.78 -34.43
N ASP A 222 -23.00 -16.00 -34.01
CA ASP A 222 -22.04 -17.00 -33.56
C ASP A 222 -21.52 -17.85 -34.72
N LEU A 223 -20.19 -17.94 -34.84
CA LEU A 223 -19.54 -18.79 -35.85
C LEU A 223 -19.12 -20.17 -35.30
N PHE A 224 -19.13 -20.32 -33.97
CA PHE A 224 -18.85 -21.56 -33.25
C PHE A 224 -19.77 -21.70 -32.04
N THR A 225 -19.97 -22.94 -31.56
CA THR A 225 -20.75 -23.23 -30.36
C THR A 225 -19.90 -23.10 -29.11
N ILE A 226 -20.52 -22.90 -27.95
CA ILE A 226 -19.81 -22.92 -26.66
C ILE A 226 -19.14 -24.29 -26.40
N GLU A 227 -19.72 -25.38 -26.87
CA GLU A 227 -19.11 -26.71 -26.77
C GLU A 227 -17.81 -26.80 -27.59
N GLU A 228 -17.78 -26.23 -28.80
CA GLU A 228 -16.55 -26.14 -29.61
C GLU A 228 -15.48 -25.30 -28.90
N LEU A 229 -15.87 -24.19 -28.26
CA LEU A 229 -14.99 -23.33 -27.46
C LEU A 229 -14.43 -24.06 -26.22
N GLN A 230 -15.26 -24.80 -25.49
CA GLN A 230 -14.84 -25.60 -24.34
C GLN A 230 -13.83 -26.67 -24.75
N GLN A 231 -14.08 -27.37 -25.86
CA GLN A 231 -13.14 -28.38 -26.38
C GLN A 231 -11.79 -27.77 -26.79
N GLU A 232 -11.79 -26.59 -27.42
CA GLU A 232 -10.53 -25.91 -27.73
C GLU A 232 -9.82 -25.42 -26.46
N THR A 233 -10.58 -24.93 -25.47
CA THR A 233 -10.03 -24.52 -24.17
C THR A 233 -9.33 -25.69 -23.49
N VAL A 234 -9.91 -26.90 -23.50
CA VAL A 234 -9.26 -28.11 -22.98
C VAL A 234 -7.91 -28.33 -23.64
N ARG A 235 -7.83 -28.26 -24.97
CA ARG A 235 -6.56 -28.46 -25.71
C ARG A 235 -5.50 -27.44 -25.32
N GLN A 236 -5.87 -26.17 -25.24
CA GLN A 236 -4.94 -25.10 -24.88
C GLN A 236 -4.45 -25.26 -23.44
N VAL A 237 -5.35 -25.57 -22.50
CA VAL A 237 -5.00 -25.84 -21.10
C VAL A 237 -4.07 -27.05 -20.98
N GLU A 238 -4.35 -28.16 -21.68
CA GLU A 238 -3.47 -29.34 -21.71
C GLU A 238 -2.09 -29.01 -22.28
N SER A 239 -2.02 -28.22 -23.35
CA SER A 239 -0.75 -27.76 -23.94
C SER A 239 0.07 -26.96 -22.93
N ILE A 240 -0.55 -26.01 -22.23
CA ILE A 240 0.15 -25.20 -21.21
C ILE A 240 0.62 -26.10 -20.05
N TRP A 241 -0.17 -27.10 -19.64
CA TRP A 241 0.22 -28.06 -18.60
C TRP A 241 1.37 -28.97 -18.98
N LEU A 242 1.48 -29.37 -20.25
CA LEU A 242 2.62 -30.16 -20.73
C LEU A 242 3.94 -29.40 -20.52
N GLU A 243 3.94 -28.09 -20.72
CA GLU A 243 5.10 -27.23 -20.50
C GLU A 243 5.27 -26.81 -19.03
N ASN A 244 4.17 -26.77 -18.26
CA ASN A 244 4.12 -26.28 -16.88
C ASN A 244 3.42 -27.28 -15.94
N PRO A 245 3.98 -28.48 -15.73
CA PRO A 245 3.32 -29.55 -14.98
C PRO A 245 3.05 -29.15 -13.52
N GLY A 246 1.82 -29.39 -13.05
CA GLY A 246 1.39 -29.14 -11.67
C GLY A 246 1.05 -27.69 -11.34
N LYS A 247 1.11 -26.76 -12.31
CA LYS A 247 0.63 -25.39 -12.15
C LYS A 247 -0.88 -25.30 -12.39
N ARG A 248 -1.55 -24.34 -11.75
CA ARG A 248 -2.97 -24.08 -12.00
C ARG A 248 -3.12 -23.12 -13.17
N ILE A 249 -4.27 -23.15 -13.87
CA ILE A 249 -4.55 -22.27 -15.00
C ILE A 249 -5.71 -21.35 -14.66
N ARG A 250 -5.60 -20.08 -15.02
CA ARG A 250 -6.63 -19.07 -14.84
C ARG A 250 -7.29 -18.76 -16.18
N LEU A 251 -8.62 -18.79 -16.20
CA LEU A 251 -9.45 -18.27 -17.25
C LEU A 251 -9.92 -16.87 -16.84
N LYS A 252 -9.77 -15.86 -17.70
CA LYS A 252 -10.16 -14.47 -17.39
C LYS A 252 -10.74 -13.77 -18.62
N HIS A 253 -11.92 -13.19 -18.51
CA HIS A 253 -12.50 -12.43 -19.61
C HIS A 253 -11.70 -11.16 -19.95
N VAL A 254 -11.58 -10.81 -21.24
CA VAL A 254 -10.73 -9.71 -21.73
C VAL A 254 -11.14 -8.34 -21.15
N GLY A 255 -12.45 -8.11 -20.98
CA GLY A 255 -13.01 -6.88 -20.40
C GLY A 255 -13.20 -6.88 -18.87
N GLY A 256 -12.80 -7.94 -18.15
CA GLY A 256 -13.07 -8.10 -16.71
C GLY A 256 -12.06 -7.38 -15.80
N GLY A 257 -12.56 -6.53 -14.89
CA GLY A 257 -11.80 -5.86 -13.81
C GLY A 257 -12.40 -6.09 -12.42
N GLY A 258 -11.60 -5.96 -11.36
CA GLY A 258 -12.07 -6.05 -9.97
C GLY A 258 -12.43 -7.47 -9.50
N GLY A 259 -11.79 -8.49 -10.06
CA GLY A 259 -11.94 -9.88 -9.62
C GLY A 259 -13.15 -10.65 -10.17
N ARG A 260 -14.06 -9.97 -10.89
CA ARG A 260 -15.23 -10.57 -11.56
C ARG A 260 -14.86 -11.13 -12.94
N GLY A 261 -15.43 -12.27 -13.32
CA GLY A 261 -15.27 -12.90 -14.64
C GLY A 261 -13.97 -13.69 -14.81
N GLN A 262 -13.50 -14.36 -13.74
CA GLN A 262 -12.31 -15.23 -13.78
C GLN A 262 -12.52 -16.55 -13.01
N ARG A 263 -11.89 -17.64 -13.46
CA ARG A 263 -11.90 -18.95 -12.78
C ARG A 263 -10.51 -19.57 -12.81
N VAL A 264 -10.15 -20.30 -11.75
CA VAL A 264 -8.90 -21.07 -11.70
C VAL A 264 -9.25 -22.54 -11.77
N VAL A 265 -8.63 -23.25 -12.71
CA VAL A 265 -8.79 -24.68 -12.91
C VAL A 265 -7.52 -25.44 -12.55
N THR A 266 -7.71 -26.65 -12.03
CA THR A 266 -6.68 -27.59 -11.60
C THR A 266 -6.73 -28.91 -12.36
N SER A 267 -7.85 -29.21 -13.01
CA SER A 267 -8.05 -30.41 -13.82
C SER A 267 -8.94 -30.14 -15.04
N VAL A 268 -8.94 -31.07 -16.00
CA VAL A 268 -9.69 -30.93 -17.26
C VAL A 268 -11.19 -30.88 -17.02
N GLU A 269 -11.68 -31.61 -16.02
CA GLU A 269 -13.09 -31.74 -15.69
C GLU A 269 -13.72 -30.41 -15.27
N GLU A 270 -12.93 -29.50 -14.70
CA GLU A 270 -13.37 -28.18 -14.24
C GLU A 270 -13.54 -27.17 -15.39
N ILE A 271 -12.94 -27.42 -16.56
CA ILE A 271 -12.83 -26.44 -17.65
C ILE A 271 -14.19 -26.05 -18.22
N ALA A 272 -15.07 -27.02 -18.46
CA ALA A 272 -16.38 -26.75 -19.07
C ALA A 272 -17.22 -25.80 -18.20
N GLU A 273 -17.28 -26.07 -16.89
CA GLU A 273 -17.98 -25.23 -15.91
C GLU A 273 -17.30 -23.87 -15.74
N ALA A 274 -15.97 -23.84 -15.73
CA ALA A 274 -15.20 -22.61 -15.62
C ALA A 274 -15.42 -21.66 -16.81
N VAL A 275 -15.42 -22.18 -18.04
CA VAL A 275 -15.74 -21.40 -19.25
C VAL A 275 -17.15 -20.82 -19.16
N MET A 276 -18.15 -21.64 -18.82
CA MET A 276 -19.53 -21.17 -18.66
C MET A 276 -19.64 -20.08 -17.61
N SER A 277 -18.98 -20.27 -16.47
CA SER A 277 -18.97 -19.28 -15.39
C SER A 277 -18.37 -17.95 -15.83
N VAL A 278 -17.22 -17.97 -16.54
CA VAL A 278 -16.57 -16.77 -17.06
C VAL A 278 -17.49 -16.04 -18.04
N LEU A 279 -18.13 -16.76 -18.97
CA LEU A 279 -19.03 -16.17 -19.96
C LEU A 279 -20.30 -15.59 -19.32
N ILE A 280 -20.95 -16.32 -18.41
CA ILE A 280 -22.17 -15.84 -17.72
C ILE A 280 -21.87 -14.59 -16.89
N GLU A 281 -20.80 -14.63 -16.09
CA GLU A 281 -20.44 -13.52 -15.20
C GLU A 281 -20.03 -12.26 -16.00
N SER A 282 -19.46 -12.46 -17.19
CA SER A 282 -19.10 -11.37 -18.11
C SER A 282 -20.22 -10.97 -19.06
N LYS A 283 -21.42 -11.56 -18.94
CA LYS A 283 -22.57 -11.33 -19.83
C LYS A 283 -22.24 -11.59 -21.32
N ALA A 284 -21.42 -12.61 -21.58
CA ALA A 284 -20.92 -12.99 -22.90
C ALA A 284 -21.46 -14.35 -23.39
N ALA A 285 -22.48 -14.88 -22.72
CA ALA A 285 -23.08 -16.18 -23.05
C ALA A 285 -24.21 -16.09 -24.10
N GLY A 286 -24.63 -14.88 -24.50
CA GLY A 286 -25.68 -14.65 -25.49
C GLY A 286 -25.22 -14.90 -26.93
N GLU A 287 -26.18 -14.96 -27.85
CA GLU A 287 -25.91 -15.17 -29.28
C GLU A 287 -25.16 -13.95 -29.85
N GLY A 288 -24.01 -14.18 -30.47
CA GLY A 288 -23.22 -13.12 -31.09
C GLY A 288 -22.42 -12.23 -30.13
N ASP A 289 -22.46 -12.52 -28.82
CA ASP A 289 -21.55 -11.90 -27.85
C ASP A 289 -20.10 -12.33 -28.11
N ASN A 290 -19.16 -11.43 -27.77
CA ASN A 290 -17.74 -11.74 -27.79
C ASN A 290 -17.41 -12.77 -26.70
N LYS A 291 -17.13 -14.01 -27.13
CA LYS A 291 -16.84 -15.15 -26.24
C LYS A 291 -15.35 -15.32 -25.94
N ASN A 292 -14.51 -14.36 -26.30
CA ASN A 292 -13.08 -14.43 -26.06
C ASN A 292 -12.73 -14.26 -24.57
N PHE A 293 -11.77 -15.04 -24.09
CA PHE A 293 -11.19 -14.92 -22.76
C PHE A 293 -9.74 -15.40 -22.79
N LEU A 294 -8.95 -14.91 -21.84
CA LEU A 294 -7.56 -15.29 -21.65
C LEU A 294 -7.46 -16.60 -20.88
N ILE A 295 -6.56 -17.47 -21.31
CA ILE A 295 -6.10 -18.66 -20.63
C ILE A 295 -4.66 -18.40 -20.21
N GLU A 296 -4.37 -18.28 -18.92
CA GLU A 296 -3.03 -17.92 -18.44
C GLU A 296 -2.59 -18.80 -17.28
N LEU A 297 -1.27 -18.99 -17.14
CA LEU A 297 -0.70 -19.61 -15.96
C LEU A 297 -1.12 -18.85 -14.69
N ASN A 298 -1.69 -19.54 -13.71
CA ASN A 298 -2.02 -18.92 -12.44
C ASN A 298 -0.75 -18.76 -11.60
N ILE A 299 -0.25 -17.52 -11.52
CA ILE A 299 0.89 -17.18 -10.66
C ILE A 299 0.40 -17.11 -9.20
N GLU A 300 1.01 -17.89 -8.31
CA GLU A 300 0.53 -18.04 -6.94
C GLU A 300 1.16 -17.04 -5.99
N ASN A 301 2.48 -16.95 -6.07
CA ASN A 301 3.30 -16.10 -5.22
C ASN A 301 3.72 -14.88 -6.03
N THR A 302 2.73 -14.05 -6.37
CA THR A 302 2.94 -12.83 -7.14
C THR A 302 3.67 -11.80 -6.29
N ARG A 303 4.81 -11.34 -6.76
CA ARG A 303 5.38 -10.04 -6.43
C ARG A 303 5.08 -9.06 -7.55
N HIS A 304 4.90 -7.80 -7.21
CA HIS A 304 4.66 -6.72 -8.15
C HIS A 304 5.92 -5.88 -8.22
N ASN A 305 6.64 -5.99 -9.34
CA ASN A 305 7.81 -5.17 -9.60
C ASN A 305 7.57 -4.36 -10.86
N GLU A 306 8.12 -3.16 -10.91
CA GLU A 306 7.88 -2.26 -12.04
C GLU A 306 9.13 -1.46 -12.37
N ILE A 307 9.37 -1.17 -13.65
CA ILE A 307 10.54 -0.46 -14.16
C ILE A 307 10.12 0.93 -14.63
N GLN A 308 10.79 1.96 -14.10
CA GLN A 308 10.60 3.33 -14.57
C GLN A 308 11.25 3.52 -15.95
N LEU A 309 10.51 4.11 -16.88
CA LEU A 309 11.00 4.50 -18.19
C LEU A 309 10.93 6.01 -18.40
N LEU A 310 11.84 6.52 -19.23
CA LEU A 310 11.83 7.87 -19.77
C LEU A 310 12.28 7.80 -21.23
N GLY A 311 11.53 8.41 -22.14
CA GLY A 311 11.92 8.50 -23.54
C GLY A 311 11.58 9.85 -24.17
N ASN A 312 12.13 10.11 -25.35
CA ASN A 312 11.90 11.33 -26.14
C ASN A 312 11.35 11.05 -27.55
N GLY A 313 10.86 9.83 -27.79
CA GLY A 313 10.40 9.34 -29.09
C GLY A 313 11.49 8.74 -29.98
N LYS A 314 12.78 8.94 -29.65
CA LYS A 314 13.92 8.36 -30.38
C LYS A 314 14.75 7.41 -29.51
N TRP A 315 15.02 7.80 -28.27
CA TRP A 315 15.66 6.96 -27.27
C TRP A 315 14.72 6.73 -26.11
N CYS A 316 14.95 5.62 -25.41
CA CYS A 316 14.35 5.30 -24.11
C CYS A 316 15.48 4.89 -23.16
N ILE A 317 15.30 5.20 -21.87
CA ILE A 317 16.19 4.79 -20.79
C ILE A 317 15.37 4.28 -19.61
N GLU A 318 15.83 3.20 -19.00
CA GLU A 318 15.28 2.66 -17.75
C GLU A 318 15.94 3.31 -16.51
N LEU A 319 15.18 3.42 -15.42
CA LEU A 319 15.62 4.03 -14.15
C LEU A 319 15.46 3.05 -12.97
N GLY A 320 15.84 1.79 -13.20
CA GLY A 320 15.72 0.69 -12.26
C GLY A 320 14.28 0.34 -11.93
N GLY A 321 14.14 -0.54 -10.94
CA GLY A 321 12.85 -1.05 -10.52
C GLY A 321 12.31 -0.43 -9.23
N ARG A 322 11.05 -0.72 -8.94
CA ARG A 322 10.40 -0.56 -7.64
C ARG A 322 9.72 -1.89 -7.27
N ASP A 323 9.78 -2.28 -5.99
CA ASP A 323 8.97 -3.36 -5.45
C ASP A 323 7.74 -2.75 -4.80
N CYS A 324 6.58 -3.03 -5.39
CA CYS A 324 5.27 -2.53 -4.99
C CYS A 324 4.39 -3.67 -4.45
N SER A 325 5.00 -4.78 -4.02
CA SER A 325 4.28 -5.99 -3.58
C SER A 325 3.51 -5.79 -2.27
N LEU A 326 3.87 -4.80 -1.45
CA LEU A 326 3.15 -4.48 -0.21
C LEU A 326 1.90 -3.67 -0.53
N GLN A 327 0.82 -4.39 -0.84
CA GLN A 327 -0.47 -3.84 -1.23
C GLN A 327 -1.64 -4.53 -0.54
N MET A 328 -2.79 -3.87 -0.50
CA MET A 328 -4.06 -4.41 0.01
C MET A 328 -5.18 -4.07 -0.99
N HIS A 329 -5.97 -5.06 -1.42
CA HIS A 329 -7.01 -4.87 -2.44
C HIS A 329 -6.53 -4.12 -3.69
N GLU A 330 -5.36 -4.50 -4.21
CA GLU A 330 -4.72 -3.86 -5.39
C GLU A 330 -4.33 -2.37 -5.18
N GLN A 331 -4.32 -1.90 -3.92
CA GLN A 331 -3.79 -0.59 -3.55
C GLN A 331 -2.40 -0.72 -2.92
N LYS A 332 -1.40 -0.15 -3.56
CA LYS A 332 -0.02 -0.08 -3.07
C LYS A 332 0.04 0.74 -1.77
N LEU A 333 0.80 0.27 -0.78
CA LEU A 333 0.91 0.88 0.56
C LEU A 333 2.33 1.33 0.90
N LEU A 334 3.32 0.50 0.55
CA LEU A 334 4.75 0.76 0.77
C LEU A 334 5.53 0.33 -0.47
N GLU A 335 6.30 1.25 -1.03
CA GLU A 335 7.07 1.07 -2.26
C GLU A 335 8.55 1.27 -1.96
N VAL A 336 9.38 0.35 -2.46
CA VAL A 336 10.83 0.39 -2.20
C VAL A 336 11.63 0.30 -3.50
N SER A 337 12.73 1.03 -3.58
CA SER A 337 13.57 1.04 -4.77
C SER A 337 14.24 -0.32 -4.99
N LEU A 338 14.25 -0.84 -6.21
CA LEU A 338 15.03 -2.00 -6.62
C LEU A 338 16.11 -1.55 -7.61
N THR A 339 17.36 -1.57 -7.18
CA THR A 339 18.51 -1.21 -8.02
C THR A 339 19.54 -2.32 -8.02
N GLU A 340 20.27 -2.46 -9.13
CA GLU A 340 21.37 -3.44 -9.23
C GLU A 340 22.46 -3.11 -8.20
N GLU A 341 22.77 -1.83 -8.02
CA GLU A 341 23.77 -1.34 -7.08
C GLU A 341 23.44 -1.71 -5.63
N MET A 342 22.17 -1.61 -5.24
CA MET A 342 21.71 -1.95 -3.90
C MET A 342 21.68 -3.45 -3.66
N LEU A 343 21.23 -4.24 -4.65
CA LEU A 343 21.24 -5.70 -4.56
C LEU A 343 22.68 -6.24 -4.47
N GLU A 344 23.60 -5.69 -5.26
CA GLU A 344 25.03 -6.06 -5.24
C GLU A 344 25.76 -5.57 -3.98
N ALA A 345 25.41 -4.40 -3.44
CA ALA A 345 25.92 -3.93 -2.15
C ALA A 345 25.45 -4.84 -1.01
N ALA A 346 24.15 -5.16 -0.96
CA ALA A 346 23.57 -6.04 0.06
C ALA A 346 24.12 -7.48 -0.06
N ALA A 347 24.30 -8.01 -1.27
CA ALA A 347 24.89 -9.33 -1.47
C ALA A 347 26.32 -9.43 -0.89
N ARG A 348 27.16 -8.41 -1.12
CA ARG A 348 28.52 -8.34 -0.56
C ARG A 348 28.51 -8.23 0.97
N GLU A 349 27.62 -7.40 1.52
CA GLU A 349 27.42 -7.32 2.97
C GLU A 349 27.04 -8.70 3.54
N TYR A 350 26.12 -9.40 2.88
CA TYR A 350 25.60 -10.68 3.35
C TYR A 350 26.65 -11.80 3.25
N GLU A 351 27.47 -11.81 2.21
CA GLU A 351 28.66 -12.67 2.10
C GLU A 351 29.63 -12.42 3.25
N SER A 352 29.95 -11.16 3.55
CA SER A 352 30.84 -10.80 4.65
C SER A 352 30.29 -11.19 6.03
N ALA A 353 28.97 -11.23 6.17
CA ALA A 353 28.26 -11.66 7.38
C ALA A 353 27.99 -13.19 7.44
N GLY A 354 28.49 -13.97 6.47
CA GLY A 354 28.28 -15.43 6.41
C GLY A 354 26.88 -15.88 5.95
N LYS A 355 26.01 -14.95 5.50
CA LYS A 355 24.67 -15.20 4.95
C LYS A 355 24.73 -15.60 3.47
N THR A 356 25.52 -16.62 3.16
CA THR A 356 25.78 -17.05 1.76
C THR A 356 24.50 -17.41 0.97
N PRO A 357 23.50 -18.12 1.54
CA PRO A 357 22.26 -18.41 0.82
C PRO A 357 21.49 -17.15 0.40
N GLN A 358 21.37 -16.18 1.31
CA GLN A 358 20.68 -14.92 1.04
C GLN A 358 21.44 -14.09 0.00
N ALA A 359 22.77 -14.03 0.08
CA ALA A 359 23.58 -13.32 -0.91
C ALA A 359 23.42 -13.90 -2.32
N LYS A 360 23.34 -15.22 -2.46
CA LYS A 360 23.06 -15.88 -3.75
C LYS A 360 21.70 -15.47 -4.30
N VAL A 361 20.68 -15.37 -3.45
CA VAL A 361 19.35 -14.89 -3.85
C VAL A 361 19.41 -13.45 -4.35
N LEU A 362 20.10 -12.56 -3.63
CA LEU A 362 20.25 -11.15 -4.03
C LEU A 362 20.96 -10.99 -5.38
N ARG A 363 21.98 -11.80 -5.65
CA ARG A 363 22.65 -11.84 -6.97
C ARG A 363 21.75 -12.37 -8.07
N SER A 364 20.86 -13.31 -7.76
CA SER A 364 19.86 -13.80 -8.71
C SER A 364 18.82 -12.72 -9.01
N ASP A 365 18.32 -12.04 -7.97
CA ASP A 365 17.40 -10.91 -8.10
C ASP A 365 18.03 -9.76 -8.92
N ALA A 366 19.33 -9.48 -8.76
CA ALA A 366 20.04 -8.46 -9.54
C ALA A 366 20.07 -8.81 -11.04
N LYS A 367 20.31 -10.08 -11.40
CA LYS A 367 20.29 -10.54 -12.79
C LYS A 367 18.90 -10.46 -13.39
N MET A 368 17.88 -10.87 -12.63
CA MET A 368 16.48 -10.78 -13.07
C MET A 368 16.09 -9.31 -13.29
N LEU A 369 16.44 -8.41 -12.36
CA LEU A 369 16.21 -6.97 -12.51
C LEU A 369 16.89 -6.43 -13.78
N SER A 370 18.14 -6.84 -14.05
CA SER A 370 18.84 -6.43 -15.27
C SER A 370 18.11 -6.87 -16.56
N SER A 371 17.57 -8.10 -16.57
CA SER A 371 16.73 -8.58 -17.68
C SER A 371 15.45 -7.75 -17.82
N MET A 372 14.75 -7.52 -16.73
CA MET A 372 13.53 -6.70 -16.70
C MET A 372 13.78 -5.28 -17.22
N CYS A 373 14.85 -4.64 -16.75
CA CYS A 373 15.27 -3.30 -17.18
C CYS A 373 15.56 -3.26 -18.68
N LYS A 374 16.26 -4.27 -19.20
CA LYS A 374 16.55 -4.39 -20.64
C LYS A 374 15.28 -4.56 -21.46
N GLU A 375 14.41 -5.49 -21.08
CA GLU A 375 13.12 -5.75 -21.74
C GLU A 375 12.23 -4.49 -21.73
N ALA A 376 12.17 -3.78 -20.60
CA ALA A 376 11.42 -2.54 -20.48
C ALA A 376 11.99 -1.42 -21.37
N GLU A 377 13.32 -1.26 -21.46
CA GLU A 377 13.94 -0.26 -22.34
C GLU A 377 13.68 -0.59 -23.83
N GLU A 378 13.79 -1.86 -24.22
CA GLU A 378 13.48 -2.32 -25.59
C GLU A 378 12.00 -2.10 -25.93
N PHE A 379 11.09 -2.41 -25.00
CA PHE A 379 9.66 -2.16 -25.15
C PHE A 379 9.35 -0.67 -25.30
N GLY A 380 9.92 0.19 -24.45
CA GLY A 380 9.74 1.64 -24.53
C GLY A 380 10.29 2.24 -25.84
N LYS A 381 11.40 1.71 -26.36
CA LYS A 381 11.92 2.11 -27.70
C LYS A 381 10.94 1.73 -28.81
N ALA A 382 10.40 0.51 -28.78
CA ALA A 382 9.48 0.04 -29.80
C ALA A 382 8.16 0.84 -29.82
N LEU A 383 7.69 1.28 -28.65
CA LEU A 383 6.56 2.21 -28.54
C LEU A 383 6.86 3.64 -29.02
N ASN A 384 8.12 3.99 -29.27
CA ASN A 384 8.57 5.38 -29.42
C ASN A 384 8.11 6.24 -28.24
N LEU A 385 8.33 5.75 -27.02
CA LEU A 385 7.97 6.45 -25.79
C LEU A 385 8.62 7.85 -25.78
N ASP A 386 7.80 8.88 -25.57
CA ASP A 386 8.16 10.30 -25.66
C ASP A 386 7.98 11.07 -24.35
N SER A 387 7.77 10.35 -23.25
CA SER A 387 7.72 10.91 -21.90
C SER A 387 8.05 9.83 -20.86
N VAL A 388 7.54 9.98 -19.63
CA VAL A 388 7.63 8.96 -18.59
C VAL A 388 6.53 7.92 -18.74
N SER A 389 6.89 6.67 -18.48
CA SER A 389 5.95 5.55 -18.33
C SER A 389 6.53 4.55 -17.33
N THR A 390 5.71 3.63 -16.85
CA THR A 390 6.18 2.50 -16.03
C THR A 390 5.80 1.18 -16.66
N PHE A 391 6.77 0.29 -16.78
CA PHE A 391 6.60 -1.09 -17.25
C PHE A 391 6.41 -2.02 -16.05
N GLU A 392 5.22 -2.59 -15.88
CA GLU A 392 4.87 -3.42 -14.73
C GLU A 392 5.02 -4.91 -15.02
N CYS A 393 5.55 -5.64 -14.03
CA CYS A 393 5.80 -7.07 -14.08
C CYS A 393 5.27 -7.80 -12.83
N ILE A 394 4.77 -9.00 -13.07
CA ILE A 394 4.59 -10.01 -12.03
C ILE A 394 5.88 -10.82 -11.91
N VAL A 395 6.34 -11.04 -10.69
CA VAL A 395 7.55 -11.82 -10.40
C VAL A 395 7.21 -13.04 -9.53
N GLU A 396 7.69 -14.22 -9.91
CA GLU A 396 7.61 -15.45 -9.12
C GLU A 396 8.95 -16.21 -9.21
N GLY A 397 9.64 -16.34 -8.07
CA GLY A 397 10.97 -16.96 -8.02
C GLY A 397 12.00 -16.14 -8.82
N GLU A 398 12.61 -16.78 -9.81
CA GLU A 398 13.60 -16.18 -10.72
C GLU A 398 12.99 -15.79 -12.08
N LYS A 399 11.65 -15.79 -12.20
CA LYS A 399 10.93 -15.43 -13.42
C LYS A 399 10.16 -14.14 -13.22
N HIS A 400 10.11 -13.32 -14.27
CA HIS A 400 9.26 -12.15 -14.38
C HIS A 400 8.35 -12.26 -15.61
N PHE A 401 7.20 -11.61 -15.56
CA PHE A 401 6.20 -11.61 -16.62
C PHE A 401 5.61 -10.21 -16.74
N PHE A 402 5.70 -9.61 -17.92
CA PHE A 402 5.07 -8.36 -18.28
C PHE A 402 3.56 -8.42 -18.04
N MET A 403 3.04 -7.36 -17.43
CA MET A 403 1.63 -7.22 -17.10
C MET A 403 0.97 -6.10 -17.90
N GLU A 404 1.51 -4.88 -17.79
CA GLU A 404 1.01 -3.69 -18.47
C GLU A 404 2.05 -2.56 -18.47
N VAL A 405 1.78 -1.51 -19.25
CA VAL A 405 2.51 -0.23 -19.17
C VAL A 405 1.57 0.87 -18.73
N ASN A 406 1.92 1.55 -17.66
CA ASN A 406 1.24 2.78 -17.24
C ASN A 406 1.86 3.96 -18.01
N THR A 407 1.10 4.63 -18.87
CA THR A 407 1.58 5.70 -19.76
C THR A 407 1.47 7.08 -19.12
N ARG A 408 1.96 7.17 -17.89
CA ARG A 408 1.98 8.39 -17.07
C ARG A 408 3.00 8.27 -15.96
N ILE A 409 3.19 9.37 -15.23
CA ILE A 409 3.88 9.33 -13.94
C ILE A 409 3.06 8.51 -12.93
N GLN A 410 3.73 7.86 -11.98
CA GLN A 410 3.09 7.11 -10.89
C GLN A 410 3.30 7.81 -9.55
N VAL A 411 2.53 7.43 -8.52
CA VAL A 411 2.60 8.04 -7.19
C VAL A 411 4.01 7.86 -6.62
N GLU A 412 4.51 6.63 -6.70
CA GLU A 412 5.78 6.12 -6.18
C GLU A 412 7.02 6.53 -7.00
N HIS A 413 6.89 7.46 -7.94
CA HIS A 413 8.00 7.95 -8.77
C HIS A 413 9.13 8.57 -7.91
N ARG A 414 8.80 9.09 -6.72
CA ARG A 414 9.75 9.63 -5.74
C ARG A 414 10.79 8.61 -5.30
N VAL A 415 10.39 7.34 -5.21
CA VAL A 415 11.32 6.23 -4.87
C VAL A 415 12.43 6.13 -5.91
N THR A 416 12.11 6.32 -7.18
CA THR A 416 13.08 6.33 -8.28
C THR A 416 13.94 7.58 -8.26
N GLU A 417 13.37 8.76 -7.98
CA GLU A 417 14.13 10.01 -7.81
C GLU A 417 15.13 9.94 -6.65
N MET A 418 14.85 9.14 -5.61
CA MET A 418 15.81 8.88 -4.54
C MET A 418 16.93 7.94 -4.99
N ALA A 419 16.62 6.93 -5.80
CA ALA A 419 17.60 5.97 -6.28
C ALA A 419 18.54 6.56 -7.33
N TYR A 420 18.02 7.35 -8.27
CA TYR A 420 18.77 7.81 -9.44
C TYR A 420 18.54 9.29 -9.75
N GLN A 421 19.49 9.84 -10.49
CA GLN A 421 19.43 11.13 -11.15
C GLN A 421 19.88 10.97 -12.61
N LEU A 422 19.46 11.89 -13.47
CA LEU A 422 19.75 11.86 -14.91
C LEU A 422 20.75 12.94 -15.27
N GLN A 423 21.87 12.56 -15.88
CA GLN A 423 22.84 13.51 -16.42
C GLN A 423 22.65 13.65 -17.94
N PHE A 424 22.36 14.86 -18.40
CA PHE A 424 22.34 15.20 -19.83
C PHE A 424 23.67 15.85 -20.20
N SER A 425 24.15 15.56 -21.41
CA SER A 425 25.39 16.12 -21.96
C SER A 425 25.10 16.88 -23.24
N ASN A 426 25.82 17.97 -23.46
CA ASN A 426 25.73 18.72 -24.70
C ASN A 426 26.22 17.84 -25.87
N PRO A 427 25.42 17.67 -26.94
CA PRO A 427 25.83 16.89 -28.12
C PRO A 427 27.13 17.39 -28.77
N ASP A 428 27.39 18.71 -28.70
CA ASP A 428 28.57 19.35 -29.31
C ASP A 428 29.76 19.45 -28.34
N ASN A 429 29.54 19.34 -27.03
CA ASN A 429 30.57 19.42 -26.00
C ASN A 429 30.24 18.50 -24.79
N PRO A 430 30.61 17.21 -24.81
CA PRO A 430 30.18 16.26 -23.78
C PRO A 430 30.53 16.57 -22.32
N GLU A 431 31.51 17.46 -22.07
CA GLU A 431 31.88 17.94 -20.73
C GLU A 431 30.89 18.95 -20.15
N ASP A 432 30.14 19.65 -21.02
CA ASP A 432 29.07 20.55 -20.65
C ASP A 432 27.82 19.73 -20.32
N THR A 433 27.58 19.51 -19.03
CA THR A 433 26.53 18.62 -18.53
C THR A 433 25.68 19.27 -17.44
N PHE A 434 24.43 18.83 -17.33
CA PHE A 434 23.55 19.19 -16.22
C PHE A 434 22.81 17.95 -15.70
N VAL A 435 22.30 18.05 -14.47
CA VAL A 435 21.61 16.95 -13.79
C VAL A 435 20.14 17.31 -13.56
N VAL A 436 19.27 16.34 -13.82
CA VAL A 436 17.84 16.37 -13.53
C VAL A 436 17.55 15.38 -12.41
N ASN A 437 16.98 15.90 -11.33
CA ASN A 437 16.66 15.16 -10.10
C ASN A 437 15.16 14.85 -9.95
N SER A 438 14.32 15.38 -10.84
CA SER A 438 12.88 15.16 -10.82
C SER A 438 12.34 14.66 -12.15
N LEU A 439 11.46 13.65 -12.10
CA LEU A 439 10.77 13.09 -13.25
C LEU A 439 9.73 14.06 -13.82
N VAL A 440 9.02 14.82 -12.99
CA VAL A 440 8.11 15.89 -13.47
C VAL A 440 8.90 16.96 -14.24
N ALA A 441 10.09 17.33 -13.75
CA ALA A 441 10.97 18.26 -14.46
C ALA A 441 11.52 17.64 -15.76
N ALA A 442 11.86 16.35 -15.77
CA ALA A 442 12.28 15.62 -16.96
C ALA A 442 11.16 15.57 -18.02
N MET A 443 9.89 15.36 -17.62
CA MET A 443 8.74 15.39 -18.52
C MET A 443 8.61 16.74 -19.22
N LEU A 444 8.69 17.85 -18.47
CA LEU A 444 8.63 19.19 -19.06
C LEU A 444 9.83 19.47 -19.99
N LEU A 445 11.03 19.09 -19.54
CA LEU A 445 12.26 19.25 -20.32
C LEU A 445 12.17 18.50 -21.66
N ILE A 446 11.71 17.25 -21.67
CA ILE A 446 11.53 16.45 -22.89
C ILE A 446 10.40 17.00 -23.76
N ASN A 447 9.27 17.39 -23.17
CA ASN A 447 8.16 17.96 -23.92
C ASN A 447 8.58 19.23 -24.71
N CYS A 448 9.37 20.11 -24.09
CA CYS A 448 9.82 21.34 -24.76
C CYS A 448 11.06 21.14 -25.65
N TYR A 449 11.97 20.23 -25.31
CA TYR A 449 13.32 20.17 -25.90
C TYR A 449 13.81 18.77 -26.26
N GLY A 450 12.95 17.76 -26.28
CA GLY A 450 13.31 16.35 -26.46
C GLY A 450 14.20 16.08 -27.67
N GLU A 451 13.98 16.77 -28.79
CA GLU A 451 14.79 16.61 -30.01
C GLU A 451 16.25 17.12 -29.86
N LYS A 452 16.49 18.06 -28.94
CA LYS A 452 17.81 18.66 -28.69
C LYS A 452 18.62 17.90 -27.63
N LEU A 453 18.01 16.91 -27.00
CA LEU A 453 18.59 16.18 -25.87
C LEU A 453 19.12 14.82 -26.32
N SER A 454 20.40 14.58 -26.07
CA SER A 454 20.98 13.24 -26.18
C SER A 454 20.41 12.31 -25.10
N ARG A 455 20.52 11.00 -25.31
CA ARG A 455 20.18 10.02 -24.28
C ARG A 455 20.97 10.33 -23.01
N PRO A 456 20.32 10.52 -21.85
CA PRO A 456 21.02 10.85 -20.62
C PRO A 456 21.77 9.62 -20.08
N LYS A 457 22.69 9.88 -19.15
CA LYS A 457 23.30 8.86 -18.32
C LYS A 457 22.52 8.75 -17.00
N ARG A 458 22.05 7.56 -16.66
CA ARG A 458 21.54 7.25 -15.31
C ARG A 458 22.71 7.20 -14.33
N LEU A 459 22.62 7.98 -13.25
CA LEU A 459 23.62 8.00 -12.18
C LEU A 459 22.96 7.61 -10.84
N PRO A 460 23.58 6.74 -10.02
CA PRO A 460 23.13 6.51 -8.66
C PRO A 460 23.12 7.81 -7.86
N ARG A 461 22.06 8.01 -7.07
CA ARG A 461 21.89 9.15 -6.17
C ARG A 461 21.98 8.70 -4.72
N PHE A 462 21.07 7.82 -4.30
CA PHE A 462 21.13 7.09 -3.05
C PHE A 462 21.00 5.59 -3.31
N VAL A 463 21.43 4.76 -2.35
CA VAL A 463 21.39 3.29 -2.51
C VAL A 463 19.97 2.75 -2.39
N SER A 464 19.17 3.30 -1.47
CA SER A 464 17.78 2.90 -1.30
C SER A 464 16.88 4.11 -1.08
N GLY A 465 15.68 4.05 -1.66
CA GLY A 465 14.53 4.88 -1.33
C GLY A 465 13.35 4.04 -0.87
N VAL A 466 12.50 4.61 -0.02
CA VAL A 466 11.22 4.03 0.39
C VAL A 466 10.17 5.12 0.48
N GLU A 467 8.96 4.80 0.06
CA GLU A 467 7.77 5.62 0.21
C GLU A 467 6.72 4.86 1.02
N ALA A 468 6.07 5.55 1.96
CA ALA A 468 4.87 5.07 2.64
C ALA A 468 3.68 5.96 2.32
N ARG A 469 2.57 5.35 1.87
CA ARG A 469 1.30 6.05 1.65
C ARG A 469 0.53 6.18 2.96
N LEU A 470 0.43 7.40 3.46
CA LEU A 470 -0.36 7.72 4.65
C LEU A 470 -1.81 7.88 4.23
N ASN A 471 -2.62 6.87 4.52
CA ASN A 471 -4.01 6.79 4.08
C ASN A 471 -4.98 6.91 5.26
N THR A 472 -6.17 7.45 5.00
CA THR A 472 -7.31 7.43 5.92
C THR A 472 -7.95 6.05 5.97
N THR A 473 -7.39 5.18 6.80
CA THR A 473 -7.93 3.84 7.03
C THR A 473 -8.00 3.53 8.51
N ASN A 474 -8.93 2.65 8.88
CA ASN A 474 -8.99 2.09 10.23
C ASN A 474 -7.83 1.08 10.46
N PRO A 475 -7.68 0.50 11.66
CA PRO A 475 -6.64 -0.49 11.93
C PRO A 475 -6.72 -1.77 11.08
N ALA A 476 -7.84 -2.06 10.44
CA ALA A 476 -8.00 -3.17 9.49
C ALA A 476 -7.64 -2.79 8.03
N LEU A 477 -7.10 -1.58 7.82
CA LEU A 477 -6.84 -0.97 6.52
C LEU A 477 -8.07 -0.82 5.61
N LYS A 478 -9.28 -0.80 6.19
CA LYS A 478 -10.49 -0.42 5.44
C LYS A 478 -10.56 1.10 5.34
N PRO A 479 -10.95 1.67 4.18
CA PRO A 479 -11.14 3.11 4.04
C PRO A 479 -12.03 3.67 5.15
N HIS A 480 -11.65 4.82 5.67
CA HIS A 480 -12.40 5.53 6.69
C HIS A 480 -12.56 6.98 6.22
N ALA A 481 -13.62 7.64 6.66
CA ALA A 481 -13.83 9.07 6.47
C ALA A 481 -12.70 9.97 7.05
N GLY A 482 -11.66 9.37 7.67
CA GLY A 482 -10.45 10.05 8.09
C GLY A 482 -10.58 10.99 9.28
N GLY A 483 -11.69 11.71 9.45
CA GLY A 483 -11.89 12.70 10.50
C GLY A 483 -11.39 14.10 10.13
N VAL A 484 -11.41 15.01 11.11
CA VAL A 484 -10.94 16.40 10.93
C VAL A 484 -9.55 16.56 11.52
N LEU A 485 -8.56 16.77 10.66
CA LEU A 485 -7.19 17.10 11.03
C LEU A 485 -7.13 18.54 11.55
N ARG A 486 -6.43 18.75 12.68
CA ARG A 486 -6.25 20.07 13.32
C ARG A 486 -4.80 20.44 13.59
N ALA A 487 -3.93 19.46 13.75
CA ALA A 487 -2.50 19.69 13.88
C ALA A 487 -1.75 18.54 13.26
N TRP A 488 -0.61 18.86 12.65
CA TRP A 488 0.35 17.92 12.12
C TRP A 488 1.74 18.47 12.38
N SER A 489 2.63 17.68 12.98
CA SER A 489 4.05 18.01 13.12
C SER A 489 4.68 18.31 11.75
N ALA A 490 5.61 19.27 11.69
CA ALA A 490 6.37 19.52 10.46
C ALA A 490 7.15 18.28 10.00
N ALA A 491 7.53 18.24 8.73
CA ALA A 491 8.46 17.24 8.22
C ALA A 491 9.84 17.42 8.87
N THR A 492 10.49 16.30 9.19
CA THR A 492 11.87 16.32 9.72
C THR A 492 12.88 16.50 8.58
N GLU A 493 14.16 16.75 8.88
CA GLU A 493 15.21 16.88 7.86
C GLU A 493 15.39 15.63 6.99
N ASN A 494 15.01 14.45 7.49
CA ASN A 494 15.13 13.17 6.80
C ASN A 494 13.83 12.76 6.08
N GLU A 495 12.79 13.58 6.15
CA GLU A 495 11.47 13.31 5.57
C GLU A 495 11.20 14.22 4.37
N ILE A 496 10.98 13.62 3.21
CA ILE A 496 10.31 14.30 2.12
C ILE A 496 8.82 13.98 2.28
N ARG A 497 7.99 14.99 2.53
CA ARG A 497 6.55 14.84 2.72
C ARG A 497 5.77 15.55 1.62
N ASP A 498 5.06 14.77 0.81
CA ASP A 498 4.15 15.29 -0.19
C ASP A 498 2.70 15.16 0.33
N ASP A 499 2.16 16.21 0.96
CA ASP A 499 0.88 16.21 1.69
C ASP A 499 -0.23 17.08 1.06
N GLN A 500 -0.12 17.38 -0.23
CA GLN A 500 -1.07 18.23 -0.98
C GLN A 500 -1.24 19.66 -0.41
N GLY A 501 -0.39 20.06 0.54
CA GLY A 501 -0.48 21.34 1.24
C GLY A 501 -1.33 21.30 2.51
N ILE A 502 -1.77 20.12 2.97
CA ILE A 502 -2.53 19.95 4.21
C ILE A 502 -1.75 20.54 5.39
N GLY A 503 -0.44 20.28 5.46
CA GLY A 503 0.50 20.77 6.47
C GLY A 503 0.85 22.26 6.37
N ILE A 504 0.42 22.97 5.32
CA ILE A 504 0.69 24.40 5.16
C ILE A 504 -0.16 25.19 6.17
N SER A 505 0.52 25.76 7.15
CA SER A 505 -0.07 26.65 8.13
C SER A 505 -0.55 27.95 7.48
N ASN A 506 -1.59 28.54 8.05
CA ASN A 506 -2.06 29.85 7.61
C ASN A 506 -0.95 30.89 7.88
N PRO A 507 -0.53 31.68 6.86
CA PRO A 507 0.58 32.62 7.01
C PRO A 507 0.27 33.78 7.96
N ASP A 508 -1.00 34.12 8.18
CA ASP A 508 -1.42 35.21 9.06
C ASP A 508 -1.51 34.77 10.52
N THR A 509 -1.96 33.54 10.78
CA THR A 509 -2.17 33.03 12.15
C THR A 509 -1.06 32.10 12.65
N GLY A 510 -0.24 31.55 11.75
CA GLY A 510 0.73 30.50 12.04
C GLY A 510 0.09 29.16 12.43
N LEU A 511 -1.24 29.04 12.35
CA LEU A 511 -1.98 27.84 12.74
C LEU A 511 -2.39 27.02 11.51
N LEU A 512 -2.41 25.70 11.69
CA LEU A 512 -2.94 24.80 10.68
C LEU A 512 -4.45 25.01 10.54
N GLN A 513 -4.94 25.09 9.30
CA GLN A 513 -6.36 25.16 9.03
C GLN A 513 -6.99 23.78 9.24
N PRO A 514 -8.09 23.67 10.01
CA PRO A 514 -8.82 22.41 10.11
C PRO A 514 -9.19 21.87 8.73
N TYR A 515 -8.89 20.60 8.49
CA TYR A 515 -9.12 19.96 7.19
C TYR A 515 -9.79 18.60 7.40
N ASN A 516 -10.91 18.39 6.72
CA ASN A 516 -11.62 17.12 6.73
C ASN A 516 -10.97 16.20 5.70
N LEU A 517 -10.50 15.04 6.15
CA LEU A 517 -9.83 14.08 5.29
C LEU A 517 -10.84 13.27 4.44
N ALA A 518 -12.11 13.22 4.84
CA ALA A 518 -13.18 12.75 3.98
C ALA A 518 -13.54 13.79 2.92
N GLY A 519 -13.26 13.47 1.67
CA GLY A 519 -13.76 14.17 0.49
C GLY A 519 -14.29 13.19 -0.55
N ALA A 520 -14.49 13.67 -1.78
CA ALA A 520 -14.99 12.85 -2.89
C ALA A 520 -13.93 11.95 -3.56
N TYR A 521 -12.74 11.85 -2.99
CA TYR A 521 -11.57 11.26 -3.65
C TYR A 521 -10.84 10.29 -2.72
N ASP A 522 -9.70 9.77 -3.19
CA ASP A 522 -8.91 8.71 -2.56
C ASP A 522 -8.46 8.99 -1.12
N SER A 523 -8.11 7.92 -0.40
CA SER A 523 -7.70 7.95 1.00
C SER A 523 -6.32 8.52 1.26
N ASN A 524 -5.57 8.87 0.22
CA ASN A 524 -4.20 9.36 0.34
C ASN A 524 -4.15 10.77 0.94
N VAL A 525 -3.54 10.88 2.12
CA VAL A 525 -3.33 12.14 2.83
C VAL A 525 -1.95 12.70 2.53
N ALA A 526 -0.92 11.86 2.60
CA ALA A 526 0.44 12.23 2.23
C ALA A 526 1.29 11.03 1.85
N LEU A 527 2.38 11.33 1.14
CA LEU A 527 3.49 10.42 0.93
C LEU A 527 4.62 10.81 1.90
N SER A 528 5.14 9.85 2.65
CA SER A 528 6.32 10.04 3.50
C SER A 528 7.47 9.23 2.92
N ILE A 529 8.51 9.93 2.46
CA ILE A 529 9.60 9.35 1.67
C ILE A 529 10.93 9.55 2.41
N THR A 530 11.75 8.49 2.42
CA THR A 530 13.13 8.54 2.92
C THR A 530 14.10 7.88 1.96
N HIS A 531 15.39 8.14 2.18
CA HIS A 531 16.48 7.49 1.48
C HIS A 531 17.62 7.12 2.43
N GLY A 532 18.48 6.20 2.00
CA GLY A 532 19.64 5.73 2.77
C GLY A 532 20.75 5.11 1.93
N ILE A 533 21.91 4.90 2.57
CA ILE A 533 23.06 4.16 2.02
C ILE A 533 22.83 2.64 2.04
N SER A 534 21.77 2.18 2.70
CA SER A 534 21.26 0.82 2.67
C SER A 534 19.75 0.80 2.83
N ARG A 535 19.10 -0.30 2.45
CA ARG A 535 17.67 -0.51 2.71
C ARG A 535 17.33 -0.40 4.19
N ARG A 536 18.21 -0.94 5.05
CA ARG A 536 18.09 -0.87 6.50
C ARG A 536 18.04 0.56 7.01
N GLU A 537 19.01 1.39 6.60
CA GLU A 537 19.06 2.80 7.05
C GLU A 537 17.82 3.59 6.58
N SER A 538 17.37 3.35 5.35
CA SER A 538 16.15 4.00 4.83
C SER A 538 14.92 3.65 5.67
N PHE A 539 14.76 2.37 6.03
CA PHE A 539 13.69 1.90 6.91
C PHE A 539 13.82 2.47 8.33
N GLU A 540 15.03 2.49 8.90
CA GLU A 540 15.29 3.05 10.23
C GLU A 540 14.91 4.54 10.28
N LYS A 541 15.29 5.34 9.28
CA LYS A 541 14.86 6.74 9.15
C LYS A 541 13.35 6.87 9.07
N LEU A 542 12.68 6.08 8.23
CA LEU A 542 11.22 6.13 8.10
C LEU A 542 10.53 5.72 9.40
N THR A 543 11.03 4.70 10.11
CA THR A 543 10.49 4.33 11.42
C THR A 543 10.61 5.46 12.44
N GLU A 544 11.72 6.19 12.45
CA GLU A 544 11.92 7.31 13.37
C GLU A 544 11.00 8.48 13.04
N ILE A 545 10.79 8.76 11.74
CA ILE A 545 9.83 9.75 11.28
C ILE A 545 8.41 9.40 11.72
N LEU A 546 7.97 8.16 11.49
CA LEU A 546 6.63 7.71 11.88
C LEU A 546 6.45 7.70 13.40
N ARG A 547 7.49 7.36 14.17
CA ARG A 547 7.50 7.45 15.64
C ARG A 547 7.33 8.90 16.10
N CYS A 548 8.00 9.83 15.44
CA CYS A 548 7.99 11.26 15.76
C CYS A 548 6.83 12.05 15.12
N MET A 549 6.02 11.42 14.27
CA MET A 549 4.90 12.07 13.61
C MET A 549 3.75 12.30 14.59
N GLU A 550 3.37 13.55 14.81
CA GLU A 550 2.17 13.90 15.57
C GLU A 550 1.08 14.36 14.61
N VAL A 551 -0.03 13.61 14.56
CA VAL A 551 -1.24 14.05 13.86
C VAL A 551 -2.38 14.07 14.87
N ARG A 552 -3.06 15.21 14.99
CA ARG A 552 -4.15 15.43 15.94
C ARG A 552 -5.38 15.93 15.24
N GLY A 553 -6.53 15.43 15.66
CA GLY A 553 -7.80 15.72 15.03
C GLY A 553 -8.97 15.13 15.78
N HIS A 554 -10.17 15.35 15.26
CA HIS A 554 -11.39 14.71 15.73
C HIS A 554 -11.71 13.49 14.87
N ASP A 555 -11.96 12.34 15.50
CA ASP A 555 -12.17 11.03 14.86
C ASP A 555 -11.12 10.72 13.76
N LEU A 556 -9.86 11.03 14.07
CA LEU A 556 -8.76 10.92 13.13
C LEU A 556 -8.29 9.46 13.00
N HIS A 557 -8.35 8.88 11.80
CA HIS A 557 -7.83 7.53 11.52
C HIS A 557 -6.83 7.56 10.37
N LEU A 558 -5.60 7.14 10.64
CA LEU A 558 -4.50 7.03 9.68
C LEU A 558 -3.75 5.72 9.90
N ASN A 559 -3.22 5.13 8.82
CA ASN A 559 -2.41 3.90 8.85
C ASN A 559 -0.96 4.08 9.36
N VAL A 560 -0.65 5.15 10.09
CA VAL A 560 0.71 5.43 10.62
C VAL A 560 1.20 4.29 11.53
N ASP A 561 0.34 3.83 12.45
CA ASP A 561 0.68 2.72 13.37
C ASP A 561 0.96 1.41 12.60
N PHE A 562 0.24 1.17 11.50
CA PHE A 562 0.46 0.01 10.61
C PHE A 562 1.84 0.07 9.97
N HIS A 563 2.19 1.19 9.34
CA HIS A 563 3.49 1.37 8.68
C HIS A 563 4.65 1.25 9.68
N TYR A 564 4.53 1.88 10.85
CA TYR A 564 5.54 1.79 11.90
C TYR A 564 5.72 0.35 12.40
N GLY A 565 4.62 -0.37 12.62
CA GLY A 565 4.65 -1.79 12.98
C GLY A 565 5.27 -2.68 11.90
N LEU A 566 4.88 -2.48 10.63
CA LEU A 566 5.34 -3.22 9.47
C LEU A 566 6.85 -3.06 9.24
N LEU A 567 7.35 -1.83 9.27
CA LEU A 567 8.78 -1.54 9.06
C LEU A 567 9.64 -2.17 10.16
N HIS A 568 9.22 -2.10 11.43
CA HIS A 568 9.88 -2.82 12.52
C HIS A 568 9.82 -4.34 12.32
N TRP A 569 8.71 -4.87 11.81
CA TRP A 569 8.60 -6.29 11.46
C TRP A 569 9.61 -6.70 10.38
N LEU A 570 9.75 -5.90 9.32
CA LEU A 570 10.76 -6.11 8.28
C LEU A 570 12.18 -6.03 8.84
N LEU A 571 12.50 -4.97 9.60
CA LEU A 571 13.83 -4.76 10.21
C LEU A 571 14.27 -5.88 11.17
N GLY A 572 13.35 -6.42 11.96
CA GLY A 572 13.64 -7.51 12.90
C GLY A 572 13.58 -8.92 12.29
N ASN A 573 13.25 -9.04 10.99
CA ASN A 573 13.48 -10.25 10.23
C ASN A 573 14.70 -10.09 9.31
N ASP A 574 14.54 -9.38 8.20
CA ASP A 574 15.60 -9.03 7.28
C ASP A 574 15.10 -7.86 6.37
N PRO A 575 15.85 -6.75 6.24
CA PRO A 575 15.40 -5.59 5.45
C PRO A 575 15.26 -5.89 3.96
N MET A 576 15.89 -6.97 3.48
CA MET A 576 15.84 -7.43 2.09
C MET A 576 14.75 -8.49 1.84
N LEU A 577 13.81 -8.69 2.78
CA LEU A 577 12.68 -9.58 2.57
C LEU A 577 11.82 -9.20 1.36
N LYS A 578 11.25 -10.23 0.73
CA LYS A 578 10.51 -10.17 -0.53
C LYS A 578 9.05 -10.62 -0.28
N PRO A 579 8.23 -9.78 0.39
CA PRO A 579 6.82 -10.10 0.62
C PRO A 579 6.09 -10.21 -0.72
N ASN A 580 5.16 -11.16 -0.83
CA ASN A 580 4.25 -11.26 -1.99
C ASN A 580 3.01 -10.40 -1.76
N THR A 581 2.16 -10.25 -2.77
CA THR A 581 0.95 -9.41 -2.71
C THR A 581 -0.13 -9.89 -1.73
N ARG A 582 -0.04 -11.14 -1.24
CA ARG A 582 -0.94 -11.68 -0.20
C ARG A 582 -0.47 -11.33 1.22
N PHE A 583 0.78 -10.89 1.38
CA PHE A 583 1.43 -10.67 2.67
C PHE A 583 0.61 -9.80 3.61
N VAL A 584 0.09 -8.66 3.14
CA VAL A 584 -0.59 -7.67 4.00
C VAL A 584 -1.85 -8.28 4.62
N SER A 585 -2.64 -9.03 3.85
CA SER A 585 -3.83 -9.74 4.36
C SER A 585 -3.45 -10.72 5.49
N SER A 586 -2.43 -11.56 5.27
CA SER A 586 -1.96 -12.49 6.29
C SER A 586 -1.36 -11.79 7.52
N TYR A 587 -0.66 -10.66 7.33
CA TYR A 587 -0.14 -9.84 8.42
C TYR A 587 -1.27 -9.24 9.28
N LEU A 588 -2.32 -8.71 8.63
CA LEU A 588 -3.49 -8.19 9.33
C LEU A 588 -4.28 -9.30 10.04
N ALA A 589 -4.35 -10.51 9.47
CA ALA A 589 -4.99 -11.66 10.13
C ALA A 589 -4.23 -12.06 11.41
N LEU A 590 -2.90 -12.10 11.38
CA LEU A 590 -2.08 -12.31 12.57
C LEU A 590 -2.30 -11.20 13.61
N ALA A 591 -2.37 -9.94 13.16
CA ALA A 591 -2.70 -8.83 14.05
C ALA A 591 -4.11 -8.99 14.66
N GLY A 592 -5.11 -9.38 13.89
CA GLY A 592 -6.47 -9.66 14.37
C GLY A 592 -6.51 -10.79 15.42
N LYS A 593 -5.78 -11.87 15.18
CA LYS A 593 -5.59 -12.96 16.15
C LYS A 593 -4.94 -12.47 17.44
N LEU A 594 -3.90 -11.63 17.33
CA LEU A 594 -3.22 -11.06 18.49
C LEU A 594 -4.14 -10.10 19.27
N LYS A 595 -4.97 -9.30 18.57
CA LYS A 595 -5.98 -8.42 19.16
C LYS A 595 -6.98 -9.21 20.01
N ASN A 596 -7.47 -10.35 19.49
CA ASN A 596 -8.35 -11.24 20.24
C ASN A 596 -7.73 -11.69 21.58
N PHE A 597 -6.45 -12.08 21.57
CA PHE A 597 -5.77 -12.41 22.82
C PHE A 597 -5.59 -11.20 23.75
N CYS A 598 -5.29 -10.02 23.21
CA CYS A 598 -5.12 -8.80 24.02
C CYS A 598 -6.43 -8.40 24.71
N ASP A 599 -7.57 -8.50 24.00
CA ASP A 599 -8.89 -8.15 24.52
C ASP A 599 -9.38 -9.07 25.65
N GLN A 600 -8.75 -10.23 25.80
CA GLN A 600 -9.04 -11.17 26.87
C GLN A 600 -8.23 -10.90 28.15
N ILE A 601 -7.32 -9.93 28.15
CA ILE A 601 -6.43 -9.66 29.30
C ILE A 601 -6.80 -8.34 29.99
N ASN A 602 -6.99 -8.42 31.30
CA ASN A 602 -7.19 -7.25 32.15
C ASN A 602 -5.88 -6.92 32.91
N LEU A 603 -5.20 -5.85 32.49
CA LEU A 603 -3.92 -5.45 33.07
C LEU A 603 -4.03 -4.97 34.53
N ASP A 604 -5.16 -4.39 34.93
CA ASP A 604 -5.37 -3.96 36.33
C ASP A 604 -5.55 -5.17 37.26
N LEU A 605 -6.22 -6.23 36.77
CA LEU A 605 -6.29 -7.50 37.48
C LEU A 605 -4.93 -8.20 37.53
N ALA A 606 -4.18 -8.21 36.43
CA ALA A 606 -2.82 -8.75 36.40
C ALA A 606 -1.92 -8.05 37.44
N TRP A 607 -2.02 -6.73 37.55
CA TRP A 607 -1.33 -5.95 38.58
C TRP A 607 -1.72 -6.37 39.99
N LYS A 608 -3.02 -6.55 40.26
CA LYS A 608 -3.53 -6.98 41.57
C LYS A 608 -3.04 -8.38 41.95
N ILE A 609 -3.06 -9.34 41.03
CA ILE A 609 -2.58 -10.71 41.28
C ILE A 609 -1.10 -10.69 41.71
N GLN A 610 -0.27 -9.94 40.98
CA GLN A 610 1.16 -9.82 41.31
C GLN A 610 1.38 -9.02 42.60
N ARG A 611 0.54 -8.01 42.87
CA ARG A 611 0.56 -7.26 44.13
C ARG A 611 0.38 -8.17 45.35
N ASP A 612 -0.59 -9.08 45.30
CA ASP A 612 -0.85 -10.04 46.38
C ASP A 612 0.34 -10.99 46.60
N GLN A 613 1.04 -11.37 45.53
CA GLN A 613 2.26 -12.17 45.61
C GLN A 613 3.44 -11.39 46.21
N VAL A 614 3.60 -10.12 45.83
CA VAL A 614 4.64 -9.24 46.39
C VAL A 614 4.42 -9.03 47.89
N GLN A 615 3.18 -8.84 48.33
CA GLN A 615 2.86 -8.74 49.77
C GLN A 615 3.29 -10.01 50.52
N LYS A 616 3.02 -11.20 49.96
CA LYS A 616 3.42 -12.48 50.58
C LYS A 616 4.94 -12.62 50.66
N ASN A 617 5.67 -12.23 49.62
CA ASN A 617 7.11 -12.45 49.51
C ASN A 617 7.96 -11.36 50.19
N TYR A 618 7.46 -10.12 50.26
CA TYR A 618 8.25 -8.94 50.62
C TYR A 618 7.57 -8.01 51.64
N GLY A 619 6.33 -8.29 52.07
CA GLY A 619 5.62 -7.50 53.08
C GLY A 619 5.27 -6.08 52.63
N SER A 620 5.02 -5.20 53.61
CA SER A 620 4.58 -3.81 53.41
C SER A 620 5.56 -2.96 52.61
N ASP A 621 6.86 -3.13 52.85
CA ASP A 621 7.90 -2.32 52.23
C ASP A 621 8.01 -2.67 50.73
N GLY A 622 7.89 -3.95 50.40
CA GLY A 622 7.79 -4.41 49.02
C GLY A 622 6.55 -3.88 48.32
N LEU A 623 5.39 -3.90 48.98
CA LEU A 623 4.16 -3.32 48.41
C LEU A 623 4.30 -1.84 48.11
N GLN A 624 4.94 -1.06 48.99
CA GLN A 624 5.14 0.37 48.76
C GLN A 624 5.97 0.63 47.49
N ILE A 625 7.05 -0.15 47.30
CA ILE A 625 7.88 -0.06 46.08
C ILE A 625 7.11 -0.48 44.84
N TYR A 626 6.30 -1.55 44.95
CA TYR A 626 5.48 -2.06 43.86
C TYR A 626 4.44 -1.02 43.42
N ASP A 627 3.65 -0.50 44.36
CA ASP A 627 2.56 0.45 44.08
C ASP A 627 3.07 1.77 43.48
N GLN A 628 4.30 2.20 43.81
CA GLN A 628 4.93 3.37 43.19
C GLN A 628 5.18 3.22 41.68
N LYS A 629 5.20 2.00 41.15
CA LYS A 629 5.51 1.72 39.73
C LYS A 629 4.28 1.46 38.86
N ILE A 630 3.06 1.57 39.42
CA ILE A 630 1.83 1.21 38.71
C ILE A 630 1.68 1.96 37.38
N THR A 631 1.90 3.28 37.38
CA THR A 631 1.81 4.13 36.19
C THR A 631 2.99 3.91 35.26
N LEU A 632 4.19 3.77 35.83
CA LEU A 632 5.42 3.48 35.09
C LEU A 632 5.28 2.21 34.21
N ILE A 633 4.59 1.16 34.71
CA ILE A 633 4.44 -0.12 34.00
C ILE A 633 3.14 -0.23 33.21
N LEU A 634 1.99 0.03 33.84
CA LEU A 634 0.70 -0.27 33.22
C LEU A 634 0.35 0.69 32.08
N ARG A 635 0.78 1.96 32.15
CA ARG A 635 0.45 2.94 31.11
C ARG A 635 1.05 2.60 29.73
N PRO A 636 2.37 2.34 29.59
CA PRO A 636 2.92 1.94 28.30
C PRO A 636 2.40 0.57 27.85
N LEU A 637 2.18 -0.39 28.75
CA LEU A 637 1.61 -1.70 28.41
C LEU A 637 0.17 -1.58 27.89
N LYS A 638 -0.69 -0.78 28.52
CA LYS A 638 -2.05 -0.49 28.04
C LYS A 638 -2.02 0.13 26.65
N LYS A 639 -1.15 1.13 26.41
CA LYS A 639 -1.00 1.76 25.09
C LYS A 639 -0.56 0.75 24.02
N LEU A 640 0.38 -0.13 24.36
CA LEU A 640 0.90 -1.16 23.47
C LEU A 640 -0.15 -2.22 23.12
N LEU A 641 -0.83 -2.81 24.12
CA LEU A 641 -1.82 -3.88 23.89
C LEU A 641 -3.09 -3.38 23.20
N ASN A 642 -3.46 -2.11 23.37
CA ASN A 642 -4.60 -1.51 22.68
C ASN A 642 -4.33 -1.23 21.20
N LYS A 643 -3.06 -1.08 20.81
CA LYS A 643 -2.66 -0.76 19.44
C LYS A 643 -1.86 -1.92 18.84
N THR A 644 -2.57 -2.89 18.27
CA THR A 644 -1.96 -4.16 17.82
C THR A 644 -0.82 -3.98 16.83
N HIS A 645 -0.88 -3.03 15.90
CA HIS A 645 0.24 -2.79 14.97
C HIS A 645 1.51 -2.34 15.69
N LEU A 646 1.39 -1.52 16.74
CA LEU A 646 2.52 -1.14 17.59
C LEU A 646 3.05 -2.34 18.38
N LEU A 647 2.16 -3.22 18.87
CA LEU A 647 2.55 -4.47 19.53
C LEU A 647 3.34 -5.38 18.57
N MET A 648 2.86 -5.55 17.33
CA MET A 648 3.55 -6.32 16.28
C MET A 648 4.95 -5.77 16.01
N GLY A 649 5.09 -4.44 15.90
CA GLY A 649 6.37 -3.77 15.73
C GLY A 649 7.29 -3.94 16.94
N TRP A 650 6.77 -3.74 18.16
CA TRP A 650 7.52 -3.88 19.41
C TRP A 650 8.12 -5.28 19.59
N LEU A 651 7.35 -6.32 19.29
CA LEU A 651 7.81 -7.71 19.36
C LEU A 651 9.01 -7.95 18.43
N SER A 652 8.96 -7.37 17.23
CA SER A 652 10.07 -7.45 16.27
C SER A 652 11.27 -6.61 16.69
N PHE A 653 11.04 -5.40 17.20
CA PHE A 653 12.07 -4.52 17.73
C PHE A 653 12.85 -5.19 18.87
N GLN A 654 12.14 -5.81 19.83
CA GLN A 654 12.76 -6.59 20.90
C GLN A 654 13.55 -7.80 20.38
N LYS A 655 13.07 -8.48 19.34
CA LYS A 655 13.81 -9.58 18.67
C LYS A 655 15.09 -9.07 18.02
N SER A 656 15.04 -7.93 17.34
CA SER A 656 16.20 -7.35 16.64
C SER A 656 17.36 -7.03 17.59
N LYS A 657 17.07 -6.60 18.82
CA LYS A 657 18.09 -6.36 19.85
C LYS A 657 18.71 -7.64 20.44
N ASN A 658 18.14 -8.81 20.16
CA ASN A 658 18.47 -10.09 20.78
C ASN A 658 18.79 -11.20 19.75
N LEU A 659 19.41 -10.84 18.61
CA LEU A 659 19.66 -11.64 17.40
C LEU A 659 20.23 -13.07 17.55
N HIS A 660 20.66 -13.51 18.74
CA HIS A 660 21.37 -14.78 18.93
C HIS A 660 20.70 -15.83 19.85
N SER A 661 19.51 -15.62 20.43
CA SER A 661 18.94 -16.66 21.32
C SER A 661 17.46 -16.48 21.67
N LYS A 662 16.88 -17.47 22.38
CA LYS A 662 15.49 -17.46 22.88
C LYS A 662 15.19 -16.14 23.62
N LEU A 663 14.25 -15.37 23.06
CA LEU A 663 13.68 -14.14 23.61
C LEU A 663 13.22 -14.33 25.07
N SER A 664 14.04 -13.89 26.03
CA SER A 664 13.70 -13.49 27.41
C SER A 664 14.91 -13.37 28.34
N THR A 665 16.12 -13.78 27.93
CA THR A 665 17.23 -14.05 28.88
C THR A 665 18.38 -13.04 28.90
N PHE A 666 18.52 -12.14 27.92
CA PHE A 666 19.77 -11.35 27.77
C PHE A 666 19.68 -9.83 27.95
N GLN A 667 18.48 -9.25 28.00
CA GLN A 667 18.33 -7.80 28.25
C GLN A 667 17.75 -7.55 29.64
N ASN A 668 18.30 -6.54 30.32
CA ASN A 668 17.78 -6.08 31.59
C ASN A 668 16.36 -5.52 31.39
N PRO A 669 15.35 -5.98 32.15
CA PRO A 669 13.98 -5.49 32.04
C PRO A 669 13.83 -3.97 32.21
N VAL A 670 14.73 -3.33 32.97
CA VAL A 670 14.76 -1.85 33.08
C VAL A 670 15.12 -1.20 31.75
N GLN A 671 16.05 -1.77 30.99
CA GLN A 671 16.37 -1.29 29.65
C GLN A 671 15.21 -1.58 28.68
N THR A 672 14.57 -2.75 28.77
CA THR A 672 13.36 -3.06 27.98
C THR A 672 12.25 -2.05 28.26
N LEU A 673 12.08 -1.60 29.51
CA LEU A 673 11.13 -0.57 29.86
C LEU A 673 11.50 0.80 29.26
N ALA A 674 12.76 1.22 29.39
CA ALA A 674 13.24 2.47 28.77
C ALA A 674 13.05 2.45 27.25
N ASP A 675 13.38 1.33 26.61
CA ASP A 675 13.15 1.08 25.19
C ASP A 675 11.67 1.17 24.82
N LEU A 676 10.76 0.68 25.67
CA LEU A 676 9.31 0.72 25.45
C LEU A 676 8.79 2.16 25.50
N TYR A 677 9.27 2.95 26.46
CA TYR A 677 8.96 4.37 26.54
C TYR A 677 9.40 5.10 25.26
N HIS A 678 10.63 4.86 24.82
CA HIS A 678 11.13 5.46 23.58
C HIS A 678 10.34 4.99 22.34
N PHE A 679 10.09 3.69 22.21
CA PHE A 679 9.36 3.10 21.09
C PHE A 679 7.95 3.67 20.92
N LEU A 680 7.26 3.92 22.04
CA LEU A 680 5.91 4.49 22.08
C LEU A 680 5.88 6.03 22.08
N ARG A 681 7.06 6.65 21.99
CA ARG A 681 7.28 8.08 22.14
C ARG A 681 6.63 8.65 23.40
N LEU A 682 6.94 8.03 24.53
CA LEU A 682 6.49 8.42 25.87
C LEU A 682 7.66 8.99 26.69
N GLU A 683 8.88 9.07 26.17
CA GLU A 683 9.97 9.76 26.84
C GLU A 683 9.65 11.25 27.05
N GLN A 684 10.42 11.92 27.91
CA GLN A 684 10.25 13.35 28.11
C GLN A 684 10.67 14.11 26.84
N HIS A 685 9.80 14.97 26.32
CA HIS A 685 10.12 15.84 25.20
C HIS A 685 9.36 17.18 25.26
N SER A 686 9.88 18.19 24.55
CA SER A 686 9.35 19.54 24.60
C SER A 686 7.99 19.67 23.94
N GLY A 687 7.11 20.51 24.51
CA GLY A 687 5.87 20.94 23.85
C GLY A 687 4.71 19.96 23.92
N VAL A 688 4.80 18.88 24.71
CA VAL A 688 3.71 17.90 24.88
C VAL A 688 3.12 17.87 26.29
N PRO A 689 1.81 17.60 26.43
CA PRO A 689 1.18 17.50 27.75
C PRO A 689 1.66 16.25 28.50
N PRO A 690 1.60 16.23 29.85
CA PRO A 690 1.97 15.06 30.66
C PRO A 690 1.20 13.77 30.33
N SER A 691 0.03 13.85 29.68
CA SER A 691 -0.73 12.68 29.21
C SER A 691 -0.06 11.95 28.05
N GLU A 692 0.86 12.59 27.33
CA GLU A 692 1.57 12.04 26.17
C GLU A 692 3.05 11.72 26.44
N GLN A 693 3.56 12.00 27.64
CA GLN A 693 4.93 11.69 28.04
C GLN A 693 5.00 11.08 29.44
N ILE A 694 6.17 10.58 29.81
CA ILE A 694 6.45 10.00 31.13
C ILE A 694 6.26 11.05 32.22
N TRP A 695 5.72 10.63 33.37
CA TRP A 695 5.52 11.53 34.50
C TRP A 695 6.82 11.69 35.28
N SER A 696 7.01 12.84 35.92
CA SER A 696 8.27 13.17 36.62
C SER A 696 8.66 12.14 37.68
N ASN A 697 7.69 11.59 38.42
CA ASN A 697 7.94 10.53 39.40
C ASN A 697 8.35 9.21 38.73
N ASP A 698 7.66 8.81 37.66
CA ASP A 698 7.96 7.59 36.89
C ASP A 698 9.33 7.69 36.21
N GLN A 699 9.66 8.88 35.67
CA GLN A 699 10.95 9.18 35.09
C GLN A 699 12.07 9.04 36.12
N LYS A 700 11.91 9.63 37.30
CA LYS A 700 12.87 9.50 38.39
C LYS A 700 13.10 8.04 38.78
N LEU A 701 12.05 7.22 38.83
CA LEU A 701 12.17 5.79 39.12
C LEU A 701 12.97 5.05 38.03
N LEU A 702 12.66 5.33 36.76
CA LEU A 702 13.33 4.72 35.60
C LEU A 702 14.81 5.13 35.50
N GLU A 703 15.11 6.42 35.68
CA GLU A 703 16.47 6.97 35.67
C GLU A 703 17.30 6.42 36.83
N THR A 704 16.73 6.36 38.05
CA THR A 704 17.41 5.79 39.22
C THR A 704 17.76 4.32 38.96
N ALA A 705 16.83 3.55 38.41
CA ALA A 705 17.08 2.15 38.05
C ALA A 705 18.16 2.02 36.96
N SER A 706 18.10 2.85 35.92
CA SER A 706 19.06 2.82 34.81
C SER A 706 20.47 3.22 35.27
N ALA A 707 20.58 4.24 36.12
CA ALA A 707 21.84 4.66 36.73
C ALA A 707 22.44 3.57 37.63
N PHE A 708 21.60 2.88 38.43
CA PHE A 708 22.05 1.76 39.25
C PHE A 708 22.72 0.67 38.42
N TYR A 709 22.10 0.23 37.32
CA TYR A 709 22.68 -0.82 36.47
C TYR A 709 23.91 -0.34 35.67
N SER A 710 23.95 0.94 35.28
CA SER A 710 25.10 1.54 34.60
C SER A 710 26.32 1.62 35.53
N GLU A 711 26.11 2.01 36.79
CA GLU A 711 27.15 2.04 37.81
C GLU A 711 27.65 0.64 38.15
N LEU A 712 26.76 -0.37 38.25
CA LEU A 712 27.16 -1.76 38.48
C LEU A 712 28.09 -2.29 37.38
N LYS A 713 27.78 -2.04 36.10
CA LYS A 713 28.66 -2.43 34.97
C LYS A 713 30.04 -1.79 35.09
N THR A 714 30.08 -0.50 35.42
CA THR A 714 31.33 0.26 35.62
C THR A 714 32.15 -0.32 36.77
N ARG A 715 31.53 -0.56 37.93
CA ARG A 715 32.19 -1.08 39.13
C ARG A 715 32.68 -2.52 39.00
N PHE A 716 31.97 -3.33 38.23
CA PHE A 716 32.37 -4.71 37.96
C PHE A 716 33.47 -4.83 36.88
N GLY A 717 33.98 -3.70 36.36
CA GLY A 717 35.20 -3.66 35.54
C GLY A 717 35.06 -4.36 34.18
N LYS A 718 33.83 -4.53 33.71
CA LYS A 718 33.50 -5.07 32.39
C LYS A 718 32.39 -4.19 31.79
N THR A 719 32.73 -3.43 30.75
CA THR A 719 31.75 -2.66 29.97
C THR A 719 30.71 -3.57 29.30
N ASP A 720 31.08 -4.81 29.02
CA ASP A 720 30.28 -5.76 28.20
C ASP A 720 29.63 -6.89 29.04
N LEU A 721 29.36 -6.66 30.33
CA LEU A 721 28.63 -7.63 31.15
C LEU A 721 27.24 -7.89 30.58
N SER A 722 26.98 -9.15 30.23
CA SER A 722 25.65 -9.60 29.83
C SER A 722 24.68 -9.56 31.02
N TRP A 723 23.38 -9.45 30.74
CA TRP A 723 22.36 -9.50 31.79
C TRP A 723 22.39 -10.82 32.56
N GLN A 724 22.68 -11.93 31.89
CA GLN A 724 22.78 -13.23 32.53
C GLN A 724 23.94 -13.27 33.54
N GLU A 725 25.14 -12.84 33.15
CA GLU A 725 26.27 -12.72 34.06
C GLU A 725 25.95 -11.78 35.25
N LEU A 726 25.26 -10.67 34.98
CA LEU A 726 24.88 -9.72 36.02
C LEU A 726 23.87 -10.33 37.01
N ARG A 727 22.90 -11.11 36.52
CA ARG A 727 21.97 -11.87 37.39
C ARG A 727 22.69 -12.89 38.24
N GLU A 728 23.63 -13.64 37.66
CA GLU A 728 24.44 -14.61 38.38
C GLU A 728 25.23 -13.93 39.51
N ILE A 729 25.89 -12.80 39.21
CA ILE A 729 26.61 -11.99 40.20
C ILE A 729 25.68 -11.50 41.32
N LEU A 730 24.53 -10.92 40.98
CA LEU A 730 23.60 -10.32 41.94
C LEU A 730 22.81 -11.36 42.75
N SER A 731 22.80 -12.63 42.30
CA SER A 731 22.20 -13.75 43.04
C SER A 731 23.09 -14.32 44.13
N ALA A 732 24.38 -13.97 44.17
CA ALA A 732 25.32 -14.49 45.14
C ALA A 732 25.05 -13.98 46.56
N GLU A 733 25.07 -14.88 47.56
CA GLU A 733 24.90 -14.52 48.98
C GLU A 733 26.00 -13.58 49.50
N LYS A 734 27.19 -13.63 48.89
CA LYS A 734 28.37 -12.84 49.28
C LYS A 734 28.95 -12.12 48.08
N PRO A 735 29.57 -10.94 48.27
CA PRO A 735 30.19 -10.19 47.18
C PRO A 735 31.27 -11.06 46.51
N PRO A 736 31.27 -11.21 45.17
CA PRO A 736 32.26 -12.06 44.51
C PRO A 736 33.68 -11.51 44.71
N ALA A 737 34.62 -12.41 45.04
CA ALA A 737 36.00 -12.05 45.41
C ALA A 737 36.74 -11.20 44.36
N LYS A 738 36.35 -11.35 43.08
CA LYS A 738 36.93 -10.65 41.93
C LYS A 738 36.71 -9.13 41.93
N PHE A 739 35.70 -8.62 42.64
CA PHE A 739 35.30 -7.21 42.57
C PHE A 739 35.89 -6.31 43.67
N LYS A 740 36.76 -6.84 44.54
CA LYS A 740 37.46 -6.09 45.61
C LYS A 740 36.55 -5.16 46.45
N LEU A 741 35.28 -5.53 46.66
CA LEU A 741 34.33 -4.80 47.53
C LEU A 741 34.71 -4.87 49.04
N GLY A 742 35.80 -5.54 49.39
CA GLY A 742 36.25 -5.74 50.76
C GLY A 742 35.29 -6.61 51.59
N LYS A 743 35.43 -6.58 52.92
CA LYS A 743 34.50 -7.21 53.88
C LYS A 743 33.18 -6.41 54.06
N ASN A 744 32.85 -5.48 53.15
CA ASN A 744 31.71 -4.56 53.33
C ASN A 744 30.37 -5.23 52.95
N LEU A 745 29.95 -6.19 53.78
CA LEU A 745 28.71 -6.95 53.62
C LEU A 745 27.47 -6.05 53.58
N LYS A 746 27.46 -4.97 54.34
CA LYS A 746 26.34 -4.00 54.39
C LYS A 746 26.09 -3.32 53.04
N LEU A 747 27.15 -2.99 52.30
CA LEU A 747 27.02 -2.43 50.96
C LEU A 747 26.47 -3.47 49.98
N TRP A 748 26.92 -4.73 50.07
CA TRP A 748 26.41 -5.82 49.24
C TRP A 748 24.92 -6.09 49.48
N GLU A 749 24.50 -6.14 50.74
CA GLU A 749 23.09 -6.23 51.13
C GLU A 749 22.26 -5.09 50.52
N GLY A 750 22.78 -3.86 50.55
CA GLY A 750 22.17 -2.71 49.91
C GLY A 750 22.04 -2.85 48.39
N ILE A 751 23.08 -3.34 47.71
CA ILE A 751 23.05 -3.61 46.25
C ILE A 751 22.00 -4.68 45.93
N SER A 752 22.00 -5.80 46.65
CA SER A 752 21.04 -6.89 46.44
C SER A 752 19.59 -6.43 46.71
N ALA A 753 19.37 -5.60 47.74
CA ALA A 753 18.07 -5.02 48.04
C ALA A 753 17.62 -4.04 46.95
N ALA A 754 18.50 -3.14 46.49
CA ALA A 754 18.21 -2.21 45.40
C ALA A 754 17.90 -2.94 44.09
N HIS A 755 18.64 -4.01 43.76
CA HIS A 755 18.36 -4.86 42.61
C HIS A 755 16.96 -5.47 42.68
N LYS A 756 16.59 -6.11 43.81
CA LYS A 756 15.25 -6.66 44.03
C LYS A 756 14.17 -5.58 43.89
N GLY A 757 14.39 -4.42 44.51
CA GLY A 757 13.48 -3.27 44.42
C GLY A 757 13.29 -2.78 42.99
N HIS A 758 14.37 -2.64 42.21
CA HIS A 758 14.29 -2.22 40.81
C HIS A 758 13.62 -3.25 39.90
N GLN A 759 13.84 -4.55 40.12
CA GLN A 759 13.25 -5.63 39.30
C GLN A 759 11.79 -5.94 39.65
N MET A 760 11.35 -5.62 40.87
CA MET A 760 9.96 -5.81 41.28
C MET A 760 8.99 -5.11 40.30
N SER A 761 7.92 -5.81 39.87
CA SER A 761 6.90 -5.45 38.86
C SER A 761 7.33 -5.62 37.39
N MET A 762 8.62 -5.81 37.11
CA MET A 762 9.10 -5.93 35.72
C MET A 762 8.65 -7.23 35.06
N GLU A 763 8.14 -8.21 35.82
CA GLU A 763 7.62 -9.47 35.30
C GLU A 763 6.46 -9.26 34.31
N LEU A 764 5.68 -8.20 34.48
CA LEU A 764 4.57 -7.86 33.59
C LEU A 764 5.02 -7.48 32.17
N LEU A 765 6.29 -7.10 31.98
CA LEU A 765 6.85 -6.82 30.64
C LEU A 765 6.97 -8.08 29.77
N GLN A 766 6.79 -9.27 30.36
CA GLN A 766 6.75 -10.54 29.61
C GLN A 766 5.39 -10.79 28.93
N LEU A 767 4.33 -10.08 29.34
CA LEU A 767 2.97 -10.27 28.81
C LEU A 767 2.91 -10.19 27.28
N PRO A 768 3.45 -9.15 26.60
CA PRO A 768 3.51 -9.09 25.14
C PRO A 768 4.13 -10.34 24.50
N LEU A 769 5.24 -10.84 25.04
CA LEU A 769 5.98 -11.98 24.49
C LEU A 769 5.18 -13.29 24.63
N ILE A 770 4.48 -13.47 25.75
CA ILE A 770 3.66 -14.66 26.00
C ILE A 770 2.44 -14.65 25.09
N LEU A 771 1.78 -13.50 24.93
CA LEU A 771 0.66 -13.34 24.00
C LEU A 771 1.10 -13.61 22.56
N ALA A 772 2.25 -13.08 22.14
CA ALA A 772 2.83 -13.33 20.83
C ALA A 772 3.09 -14.83 20.59
N LYS A 773 3.61 -15.54 21.59
CA LYS A 773 3.84 -16.98 21.51
C LYS A 773 2.53 -17.76 21.40
N LYS A 774 1.51 -17.41 22.17
CA LYS A 774 0.16 -18.03 22.08
C LYS A 774 -0.49 -17.77 20.72
N ALA A 775 -0.27 -16.60 20.13
CA ALA A 775 -0.82 -16.22 18.83
C ALA A 775 -0.09 -16.85 17.63
N GLY A 776 1.10 -17.44 17.82
CA GLY A 776 1.92 -17.97 16.72
C GLY A 776 2.72 -16.89 15.97
N TYR A 777 2.92 -15.71 16.58
CA TYR A 777 3.59 -14.56 15.94
C TYR A 777 4.96 -14.90 15.34
N TYR A 778 5.77 -15.70 16.05
CA TYR A 778 7.15 -16.02 15.64
C TYR A 778 7.24 -17.05 14.51
N ASP A 779 6.13 -17.70 14.14
CA ASP A 779 6.06 -18.63 13.01
C ASP A 779 5.87 -17.88 11.68
N PHE A 780 5.32 -16.66 11.74
CA PHE A 780 5.23 -15.71 10.64
C PHE A 780 6.57 -14.95 10.52
N ARG A 781 7.47 -15.44 9.66
CA ARG A 781 8.86 -14.95 9.59
C ARG A 781 9.49 -15.12 8.22
N GLY A 782 10.59 -14.39 7.99
CA GLY A 782 11.45 -14.61 6.84
C GLY A 782 12.19 -15.96 6.87
N ASN A 783 12.59 -16.46 5.71
CA ASN A 783 13.46 -17.62 5.56
C ASN A 783 14.83 -17.22 4.94
N ASN A 784 15.70 -18.20 4.70
CA ASN A 784 17.01 -17.96 4.10
C ASN A 784 16.96 -17.67 2.58
N THR A 785 15.81 -17.81 1.94
CA THR A 785 15.58 -17.39 0.54
C THR A 785 15.01 -15.97 0.45
N LEU A 786 14.98 -15.25 1.57
CA LEU A 786 14.40 -13.91 1.71
C LEU A 786 12.90 -13.85 1.40
N GLU A 787 12.22 -14.99 1.40
CA GLU A 787 10.75 -15.06 1.26
C GLU A 787 10.09 -15.07 2.64
N VAL A 788 8.83 -14.62 2.68
CA VAL A 788 8.02 -14.68 3.90
C VAL A 788 7.37 -16.05 4.00
N LYS A 789 7.66 -16.78 5.08
CA LYS A 789 6.94 -18.00 5.43
C LYS A 789 5.61 -17.63 6.08
N ILE A 790 4.52 -17.70 5.31
CA ILE A 790 3.16 -17.50 5.80
C ILE A 790 2.63 -18.84 6.37
N PRO A 791 2.30 -18.92 7.67
CA PRO A 791 1.65 -20.09 8.28
C PRO A 791 0.35 -20.48 7.56
N LYS A 792 0.04 -21.78 7.49
CA LYS A 792 -1.15 -22.31 6.79
C LYS A 792 -2.46 -21.64 7.23
N GLU A 793 -2.58 -21.33 8.52
CA GLU A 793 -3.76 -20.66 9.08
C GLU A 793 -4.00 -19.24 8.54
N PHE A 794 -3.01 -18.61 7.91
CA PHE A 794 -3.13 -17.27 7.32
C PHE A 794 -3.07 -17.26 5.79
N GLN A 795 -3.21 -18.43 5.16
CA GLN A 795 -3.21 -18.56 3.69
C GLN A 795 -4.62 -18.50 3.08
N ASP A 796 -5.64 -18.74 3.90
CA ASP A 796 -7.04 -18.77 3.48
C ASP A 796 -7.69 -17.36 3.55
N PRO A 797 -8.23 -16.83 2.44
CA PRO A 797 -8.81 -15.48 2.42
C PRO A 797 -10.03 -15.29 3.35
N GLU A 798 -10.90 -16.30 3.49
CA GLU A 798 -12.12 -16.21 4.30
C GLU A 798 -11.77 -16.16 5.79
N SER A 799 -10.92 -17.10 6.24
CA SER A 799 -10.39 -17.14 7.60
C SER A 799 -9.63 -15.84 7.94
N ASN A 800 -8.87 -15.29 6.98
CA ASN A 800 -8.20 -14.01 7.16
C ASN A 800 -9.21 -12.87 7.35
N ALA A 801 -10.29 -12.82 6.58
CA ALA A 801 -11.30 -11.76 6.70
C ALA A 801 -11.95 -11.73 8.10
N GLU A 802 -12.26 -12.89 8.67
CA GLU A 802 -12.81 -13.00 10.04
C GLU A 802 -11.84 -12.48 11.11
N LEU A 803 -10.56 -12.82 11.00
CA LEU A 803 -9.53 -12.35 11.92
C LEU A 803 -9.30 -10.85 11.78
N ILE A 804 -9.20 -10.35 10.54
CA ILE A 804 -9.00 -8.92 10.23
C ILE A 804 -10.15 -8.08 10.80
N ALA A 805 -11.39 -8.58 10.76
CA ALA A 805 -12.55 -7.89 11.34
C ALA A 805 -12.39 -7.58 12.84
N LYS A 806 -11.58 -8.34 13.58
CA LYS A 806 -11.30 -8.08 15.01
C LYS A 806 -10.48 -6.80 15.24
N LEU A 807 -9.75 -6.32 14.25
CA LEU A 807 -8.98 -5.07 14.34
C LEU A 807 -9.87 -3.82 14.31
N ALA A 808 -11.04 -3.93 13.67
CA ALA A 808 -12.01 -2.86 13.57
C ALA A 808 -13.43 -3.46 13.58
N PRO A 809 -13.91 -3.89 14.77
CA PRO A 809 -15.23 -4.49 14.89
C PRO A 809 -16.30 -3.47 14.48
N PRO A 810 -17.41 -3.93 13.88
CA PRO A 810 -18.53 -3.05 13.58
C PRO A 810 -19.05 -2.36 14.85
N PRO A 811 -19.60 -1.14 14.76
CA PRO A 811 -20.17 -0.46 15.90
C PRO A 811 -21.27 -1.34 16.52
N SER A 812 -21.34 -1.38 17.85
CA SER A 812 -22.40 -2.07 18.57
C SER A 812 -23.74 -1.37 18.30
N ALA A 813 -24.49 -1.86 17.32
CA ALA A 813 -25.84 -1.41 17.06
C ALA A 813 -26.74 -1.75 18.25
N LYS A 814 -27.80 -0.95 18.47
CA LYS A 814 -28.96 -1.50 19.18
C LYS A 814 -29.49 -2.65 18.32
N ASN A 815 -29.90 -3.73 18.95
CA ASN A 815 -30.23 -5.05 18.37
C ASN A 815 -31.20 -5.08 17.16
N ASN A 816 -31.73 -3.93 16.71
CA ASN A 816 -32.71 -3.78 15.63
C ASN A 816 -32.32 -2.68 14.62
N GLU A 817 -31.08 -2.19 14.60
CA GLU A 817 -30.63 -1.10 13.72
C GLU A 817 -29.40 -1.51 12.90
N ILE A 818 -29.37 -1.15 11.62
CA ILE A 818 -28.16 -1.19 10.80
C ILE A 818 -27.67 0.24 10.62
N LEU A 819 -26.43 0.47 11.04
CA LEU A 819 -25.81 1.79 11.07
C LEU A 819 -24.83 1.96 9.91
N ALA A 820 -24.63 3.19 9.48
CA ALA A 820 -23.50 3.54 8.61
C ALA A 820 -22.18 3.32 9.37
N TRP A 821 -21.37 2.36 8.96
CA TRP A 821 -20.11 2.02 9.63
C TRP A 821 -19.06 3.14 9.52
N THR A 822 -19.18 4.03 8.53
CA THR A 822 -18.39 5.26 8.39
C THR A 822 -19.24 6.35 7.69
N GLY A 823 -18.71 7.57 7.60
CA GLY A 823 -19.33 8.63 6.81
C GLY A 823 -19.09 8.43 5.30
N GLY A 824 -20.08 8.73 4.46
CA GLY A 824 -20.00 8.52 3.02
C GLY A 824 -21.28 8.90 2.30
N THR A 825 -21.41 8.55 1.03
CA THR A 825 -22.65 8.72 0.25
C THR A 825 -23.38 7.39 0.18
N PHE A 826 -24.57 7.30 0.74
CA PHE A 826 -25.41 6.11 0.72
C PHE A 826 -26.32 6.09 -0.51
N TYR A 827 -26.42 4.93 -1.15
CA TYR A 827 -27.24 4.65 -2.33
C TYR A 827 -28.16 3.47 -2.04
N SER A 828 -29.46 3.63 -2.32
CA SER A 828 -30.44 2.56 -2.20
C SER A 828 -30.47 1.60 -3.40
N ARG A 829 -29.70 1.89 -4.45
CA ARG A 829 -29.66 1.17 -5.74
C ARG A 829 -28.25 1.21 -6.35
N GLU A 830 -27.95 0.28 -7.25
CA GLU A 830 -26.62 0.16 -7.89
C GLU A 830 -26.38 1.25 -8.95
N THR A 831 -27.38 1.53 -9.77
CA THR A 831 -27.37 2.60 -10.78
C THR A 831 -28.67 3.40 -10.69
N PRO A 832 -28.74 4.63 -11.24
CA PRO A 832 -29.96 5.42 -11.25
C PRO A 832 -31.18 4.69 -11.83
N GLU A 833 -30.96 3.84 -12.85
CA GLU A 833 -31.97 3.05 -13.55
C GLU A 833 -32.30 1.73 -12.85
N ALA A 834 -31.46 1.28 -11.92
CA ALA A 834 -31.67 0.04 -11.19
C ALA A 834 -32.79 0.17 -10.14
N GLY A 835 -33.41 -0.96 -9.81
CA GLY A 835 -34.32 -1.07 -8.67
C GLY A 835 -33.58 -0.90 -7.34
N GLU A 836 -34.31 -0.53 -6.30
CA GLU A 836 -33.76 -0.48 -4.94
C GLU A 836 -33.41 -1.89 -4.43
N TYR A 837 -32.33 -2.00 -3.67
CA TYR A 837 -31.87 -3.28 -3.11
C TYR A 837 -32.91 -3.92 -2.20
N VAL A 838 -33.53 -3.13 -1.32
CA VAL A 838 -34.54 -3.61 -0.38
C VAL A 838 -35.68 -2.62 -0.21
N ARG A 839 -36.83 -3.12 0.25
CA ARG A 839 -38.03 -2.32 0.57
C ARG A 839 -38.48 -2.53 2.01
N GLU A 840 -39.21 -1.57 2.57
CA GLU A 840 -39.88 -1.78 3.86
C GLU A 840 -40.86 -2.96 3.77
N GLY A 841 -40.84 -3.83 4.78
CA GLY A 841 -41.58 -5.10 4.82
C GLY A 841 -40.89 -6.26 4.10
N GLN A 842 -39.76 -6.04 3.42
CA GLN A 842 -39.00 -7.12 2.79
C GLN A 842 -38.23 -7.91 3.85
N HIS A 843 -38.31 -9.24 3.73
CA HIS A 843 -37.47 -10.15 4.49
C HIS A 843 -36.08 -10.26 3.85
N VAL A 844 -35.03 -10.26 4.67
CA VAL A 844 -33.62 -10.35 4.24
C VAL A 844 -32.92 -11.43 5.04
N GLU A 845 -32.04 -12.17 4.37
CA GLU A 845 -31.15 -13.15 5.00
C GLU A 845 -29.83 -12.50 5.40
N GLU A 846 -29.09 -13.10 6.34
CA GLU A 846 -27.75 -12.62 6.69
C GLU A 846 -26.84 -12.59 5.45
N GLY A 847 -26.16 -11.47 5.25
CA GLY A 847 -25.29 -11.25 4.10
C GLY A 847 -25.97 -10.61 2.89
N ASP A 848 -27.30 -10.53 2.84
CA ASP A 848 -28.01 -9.84 1.75
C ASP A 848 -27.62 -8.37 1.64
N VAL A 849 -27.48 -7.87 0.41
CA VAL A 849 -27.10 -6.47 0.17
C VAL A 849 -28.32 -5.58 0.34
N LEU A 850 -28.22 -4.62 1.27
CA LEU A 850 -29.28 -3.66 1.60
C LEU A 850 -29.11 -2.31 0.90
N GLY A 851 -27.88 -1.98 0.51
CA GLY A 851 -27.53 -0.73 -0.16
C GLY A 851 -26.02 -0.60 -0.36
N LEU A 852 -25.60 0.51 -0.96
CA LEU A 852 -24.18 0.82 -1.15
C LEU A 852 -23.81 2.07 -0.36
N LEU A 853 -22.64 2.06 0.26
CA LEU A 853 -22.00 3.22 0.85
C LEU A 853 -20.75 3.54 0.05
N GLU A 854 -20.80 4.58 -0.76
CA GLU A 854 -19.63 5.12 -1.43
C GLU A 854 -18.79 5.92 -0.44
N VAL A 855 -17.55 5.48 -0.27
CA VAL A 855 -16.54 6.13 0.54
C VAL A 855 -15.29 6.20 -0.32
N MET A 856 -14.82 7.40 -0.65
CA MET A 856 -13.56 7.59 -1.37
C MET A 856 -13.50 6.84 -2.72
N LYS A 857 -14.57 6.96 -3.53
CA LYS A 857 -14.78 6.26 -4.81
C LYS A 857 -14.91 4.74 -4.72
N MET A 858 -14.98 4.17 -3.52
CA MET A 858 -15.25 2.76 -3.31
C MET A 858 -16.68 2.55 -2.87
N PHE A 859 -17.45 1.78 -3.65
CA PHE A 859 -18.78 1.33 -3.25
C PHE A 859 -18.66 0.13 -2.31
N ASN A 860 -19.06 0.33 -1.05
CA ASN A 860 -19.07 -0.70 -0.04
C ASN A 860 -20.49 -1.22 0.13
N GLN A 861 -20.70 -2.51 -0.02
CA GLN A 861 -22.01 -3.11 0.22
C GLN A 861 -22.34 -3.08 1.70
N ILE A 862 -23.50 -2.53 2.02
CA ILE A 862 -24.12 -2.64 3.33
C ILE A 862 -24.90 -3.94 3.31
N ARG A 863 -24.48 -4.89 4.14
CA ARG A 863 -25.12 -6.21 4.22
C ARG A 863 -25.99 -6.32 5.45
N ALA A 864 -27.03 -7.13 5.37
CA ALA A 864 -27.77 -7.57 6.53
C ALA A 864 -26.83 -8.32 7.47
N GLU A 865 -26.79 -7.88 8.73
CA GLU A 865 -25.95 -8.48 9.78
C GLU A 865 -26.62 -9.71 10.40
N PHE A 866 -27.92 -9.91 10.17
CA PHE A 866 -28.75 -10.98 10.70
C PHE A 866 -30.02 -11.13 9.85
N PRO A 867 -30.65 -12.32 9.83
CA PRO A 867 -31.93 -12.50 9.15
C PRO A 867 -33.05 -11.75 9.88
N GLY A 868 -33.96 -11.15 9.11
CA GLY A 868 -35.07 -10.40 9.66
C GLY A 868 -35.85 -9.61 8.63
N THR A 869 -36.85 -8.87 9.09
CA THR A 869 -37.71 -8.06 8.22
C THR A 869 -37.35 -6.58 8.33
N ILE A 870 -37.11 -5.92 7.19
CA ILE A 870 -36.84 -4.47 7.12
C ILE A 870 -38.09 -3.72 7.61
N ARG A 871 -38.05 -3.24 8.85
CA ARG A 871 -39.14 -2.46 9.45
C ARG A 871 -39.20 -1.06 8.87
N LYS A 872 -38.04 -0.42 8.69
CA LYS A 872 -37.96 0.97 8.21
C LYS A 872 -36.65 1.26 7.49
N ILE A 873 -36.73 1.95 6.36
CA ILE A 873 -35.56 2.56 5.69
C ILE A 873 -35.46 4.00 6.20
N CYS A 874 -34.39 4.30 6.95
CA CYS A 874 -34.25 5.57 7.65
C CYS A 874 -33.67 6.71 6.78
N ILE A 875 -33.14 6.37 5.60
CA ILE A 875 -32.52 7.31 4.67
C ILE A 875 -33.24 7.25 3.32
N ASP A 876 -33.94 8.33 2.98
CA ASP A 876 -34.38 8.57 1.61
C ASP A 876 -33.18 9.02 0.78
N ALA A 877 -32.61 8.08 0.03
CA ALA A 877 -31.35 8.23 -0.68
C ALA A 877 -31.52 8.64 -2.15
N GLY A 878 -32.67 8.38 -2.79
CA GLY A 878 -32.83 8.58 -4.23
C GLY A 878 -31.67 7.99 -5.05
N THR A 879 -30.89 8.85 -5.70
CA THR A 879 -29.66 8.50 -6.45
C THR A 879 -28.35 8.71 -5.67
N GLY A 880 -28.40 9.06 -4.38
CA GLY A 880 -27.26 9.19 -3.47
C GLY A 880 -27.47 10.24 -2.38
N LYS A 881 -27.17 9.93 -1.11
CA LYS A 881 -27.27 10.87 0.03
C LYS A 881 -26.13 10.75 1.03
N ILE A 882 -25.56 11.88 1.45
CA ILE A 882 -24.48 11.90 2.44
C ILE A 882 -25.01 11.46 3.81
N VAL A 883 -24.33 10.50 4.43
CA VAL A 883 -24.61 9.97 5.77
C VAL A 883 -23.37 10.07 6.67
N ALA A 884 -23.58 10.24 7.96
CA ALA A 884 -22.53 10.25 8.98
C ALA A 884 -22.32 8.86 9.59
N ARG A 885 -21.14 8.61 10.16
CA ARG A 885 -20.87 7.39 10.93
C ARG A 885 -21.90 7.22 12.06
N SER A 886 -22.33 5.98 12.27
CA SER A 886 -23.36 5.58 13.23
C SER A 886 -24.75 6.16 12.96
N GLN A 887 -24.98 6.80 11.80
CA GLN A 887 -26.32 7.17 11.38
C GLN A 887 -27.13 5.92 11.05
N VAL A 888 -28.36 5.84 11.57
CA VAL A 888 -29.26 4.71 11.32
C VAL A 888 -29.66 4.71 9.84
N LEU A 889 -29.38 3.60 9.15
CA LEU A 889 -29.75 3.39 7.75
C LEU A 889 -31.02 2.55 7.64
N PHE A 890 -31.08 1.46 8.42
CA PHE A 890 -32.23 0.56 8.45
C PHE A 890 -32.62 0.25 9.90
N GLN A 891 -33.90 0.03 10.12
CA GLN A 891 -34.41 -0.67 11.30
C GLN A 891 -34.92 -2.03 10.85
N ILE A 892 -34.47 -3.09 11.50
CA ILE A 892 -34.81 -4.48 11.18
C ILE A 892 -35.43 -5.12 12.41
N ASP A 893 -36.52 -5.85 12.22
CA ASP A 893 -37.06 -6.76 13.23
C ASP A 893 -36.40 -8.14 13.01
N PRO A 894 -35.42 -8.54 13.86
CA PRO A 894 -34.66 -9.77 13.68
C PRO A 894 -35.53 -11.01 13.95
N ASP A 895 -35.31 -12.08 13.19
CA ASP A 895 -36.02 -13.36 13.39
C ASP A 895 -35.62 -14.05 14.69
N ILE A 896 -34.35 -13.89 15.07
CA ILE A 896 -33.78 -14.41 16.30
C ILE A 896 -33.23 -13.22 17.08
N PRO A 897 -33.68 -12.98 18.33
CA PRO A 897 -33.13 -11.90 19.14
C PRO A 897 -31.62 -12.15 19.34
N PRO A 898 -30.75 -11.17 19.04
CA PRO A 898 -29.32 -11.39 19.05
C PRO A 898 -28.82 -11.68 20.48
N VAL A 899 -27.93 -12.67 20.57
CA VAL A 899 -27.22 -13.00 21.81
C VAL A 899 -26.04 -12.04 21.93
N SER A 900 -26.21 -10.94 22.66
CA SER A 900 -25.09 -10.11 23.09
C SER A 900 -24.49 -10.69 24.36
N GLU A 901 -23.19 -11.01 24.36
CA GLU A 901 -22.46 -11.31 25.59
C GLU A 901 -22.59 -10.12 26.55
N THR A 902 -22.99 -10.40 27.79
CA THR A 902 -23.13 -9.36 28.81
C THR A 902 -21.76 -8.84 29.27
N GLU A 903 -21.67 -7.60 29.75
CA GLU A 903 -20.42 -7.06 30.31
C GLU A 903 -19.87 -7.93 31.45
N GLU A 904 -20.76 -8.60 32.22
CA GLU A 904 -20.39 -9.53 33.28
C GLU A 904 -19.72 -10.80 32.74
N GLU A 905 -20.23 -11.37 31.65
CA GLU A 905 -19.63 -12.55 30.99
C GLU A 905 -18.26 -12.22 30.40
N LEU A 906 -18.14 -11.06 29.74
CA LEU A 906 -16.86 -10.55 29.23
C LEU A 906 -15.84 -10.39 30.36
N PHE A 907 -16.24 -9.76 31.47
CA PHE A 907 -15.38 -9.55 32.63
C PHE A 907 -14.95 -10.88 33.25
N LYS A 908 -15.86 -11.84 33.40
CA LYS A 908 -15.55 -13.18 33.92
C LYS A 908 -14.56 -13.92 33.03
N ARG A 909 -14.75 -13.87 31.71
CA ARG A 909 -13.80 -14.47 30.75
C ARG A 909 -12.43 -13.81 30.83
N GLN A 910 -12.38 -12.46 30.89
CA GLN A 910 -11.14 -11.73 31.07
C GLN A 910 -10.44 -12.10 32.37
N GLN A 911 -11.21 -12.30 33.45
CA GLN A 911 -10.68 -12.72 34.74
C GLN A 911 -10.02 -14.10 34.67
N GLU A 912 -10.72 -15.10 34.11
CA GLU A 912 -10.21 -16.46 33.96
C GLU A 912 -8.93 -16.51 33.11
N GLN A 913 -8.94 -15.83 31.96
CA GLN A 913 -7.80 -15.76 31.05
C GLN A 913 -6.60 -15.02 31.67
N THR A 914 -6.85 -13.91 32.39
CA THR A 914 -5.80 -13.17 33.09
C THR A 914 -5.17 -14.00 34.18
N ILE A 915 -5.96 -14.73 34.98
CA ILE A 915 -5.43 -15.64 36.01
C ILE A 915 -4.56 -16.72 35.39
N SER A 916 -5.05 -17.39 34.35
CA SER A 916 -4.29 -18.43 33.63
C SER A 916 -2.98 -17.88 33.05
N LEU A 917 -3.00 -16.67 32.49
CA LEU A 917 -1.80 -16.03 31.97
C LEU A 917 -0.80 -15.69 33.08
N MET A 918 -1.26 -15.15 34.21
CA MET A 918 -0.38 -14.79 35.32
C MET A 918 0.30 -15.99 35.97
N GLN A 919 -0.33 -17.17 35.98
CA GLN A 919 0.32 -18.42 36.41
C GLN A 919 1.55 -18.80 35.57
N SER A 920 1.62 -18.36 34.31
CA SER A 920 2.79 -18.58 33.45
C SER A 920 3.94 -17.60 33.70
N ILE A 921 3.65 -16.46 34.33
CA ILE A 921 4.62 -15.40 34.67
C ILE A 921 5.15 -15.59 36.10
N ILE A 922 4.26 -16.00 37.00
CA ILE A 922 4.53 -16.23 38.41
C ILE A 922 4.29 -17.73 38.65
N PRO A 923 5.33 -18.57 38.69
CA PRO A 923 5.16 -19.98 39.03
C PRO A 923 4.49 -20.08 40.40
N ALA A 924 3.47 -20.94 40.51
CA ALA A 924 2.90 -21.27 41.82
C ALA A 924 4.00 -21.88 42.69
N ASN A 925 4.33 -21.22 43.80
CA ASN A 925 5.07 -21.84 44.90
C ASN A 925 4.10 -22.60 45.79
#